data_AF-A0A2N9MG61-F1
#
_entry.id   AF-A0A2N9MG61-F1
#
_cell.length_a   1.000
_cell.length_b   1.000
_cell.length_c   1.000
_cell.angle_alpha   90.00
_cell.angle_beta   90.00
_cell.angle_gamma   90.00
#
_symmetry.space_group_name_H-M   'P 1'
#
loop_
_entity.id
_entity.type
_entity.pdbx_description
1 polymer ?
#
loop_
_entity_poly.entity_id
_entity_poly.type
_entity_poly.pdbx_seq_one_letter_code
_entity_poly.pdbx_strand_id
1 'polypeptide(L)'
;MELTCILMFIIDMLRLPRIALLSCAVVSLGAAGRPAAPSASVAQGQAALARLPLRFEANQGQFSPEVRYAARTGGYNLLLTDQGARLSVGGMQAVDITLLNANHSPAIEPLDALSARTDYFVGRRESWHAGVRSYSRVRYSGVYPGVDVVYYGSQGQLEYDFVLRPGADPSAIRLKFSGAGHVAITPEGDATYQTAGGRVVQKRPVIYQQDAATGNRREIYGRYVLLAKGVVGVRLEGYDRARTLVIDPVLVYSTYMGGSLTDKINAVRLDAQGLLYMVGQTDTTGAANNFAGDLPATGNYYLPTNAGITDAFLAIVDTTGANGNYGLVYFSYLGGTNIDIGNALQVDSQGNVYITGSTNSTDFPMVGNSVQTTGAATTTYAFIAVMSQSGGLLYSTYLGGTGGNSAGTGIDVDAAGNMYVIGNTKANDYPVTSGAYAGVIYGPQDMFLAEFNQSSSNLLYSTFLGGELDDWGTNIVVNPRNGLVYFAGTTVSTQFPLGPNSYQVNLKGPSDGIVGVMDFSQSGNASLVYCTYFGGSDSDAVRDMKLDVNGNVMLTGYTVSNDFPITGNALQTTNMGNGDAYVSIVNPLNPSAFLVYSTYLGGTDGEVAYGVAGDAAGNIYVSGYTLSADFPVTGDALQEWGMGIDLFIAKFKPGSRAMTWSTYIGGATINSPTDMLVGPDGRVYVVGWTCGQLPLPQYPYQGTFGGGYSDGFILVLNDQ
;
A
#
# COMPACT_ATOMS: atom_id res chain seq x y z
N MET A 1 6.43 -50.33 9.15
CA MET A 1 6.95 -48.98 9.47
C MET A 1 5.96 -47.96 8.91
N GLU A 2 4.68 -47.95 9.29
CA GLU A 2 4.11 -47.87 10.67
C GLU A 2 4.51 -46.54 11.34
N LEU A 3 3.64 -45.55 11.61
CA LEU A 3 2.17 -45.45 11.77
C LEU A 3 1.64 -45.70 13.21
N THR A 4 1.18 -44.61 13.86
CA THR A 4 0.20 -44.51 14.99
C THR A 4 0.54 -44.94 16.43
N CYS A 5 0.26 -44.03 17.40
CA CYS A 5 -0.49 -44.21 18.67
C CYS A 5 -0.74 -42.80 19.29
N ILE A 6 -1.96 -42.32 19.60
CA ILE A 6 -2.93 -42.71 20.68
C ILE A 6 -2.38 -42.32 22.08
N LEU A 7 -2.89 -41.35 22.88
CA LEU A 7 -4.25 -40.86 23.32
C LEU A 7 -4.71 -41.49 24.68
N MET A 8 -5.43 -40.69 25.51
CA MET A 8 -5.98 -40.96 26.88
C MET A 8 -4.93 -40.94 28.01
N PHE A 9 -5.17 -40.36 29.21
CA PHE A 9 -6.31 -40.52 30.14
C PHE A 9 -6.70 -39.24 30.95
N ILE A 10 -7.80 -39.31 31.73
CA ILE A 10 -8.38 -38.24 32.60
C ILE A 10 -8.92 -38.89 33.92
N ILE A 11 -9.31 -38.09 34.94
CA ILE A 11 -10.15 -38.41 36.15
C ILE A 11 -9.37 -39.05 37.34
N ASP A 12 -9.56 -38.77 38.64
CA ASP A 12 -10.36 -37.79 39.45
C ASP A 12 -9.37 -37.07 40.46
N MET A 13 -9.55 -36.63 41.72
CA MET A 13 -10.64 -36.59 42.74
C MET A 13 -10.39 -35.48 43.82
N LEU A 14 -11.45 -35.18 44.60
CA LEU A 14 -11.50 -34.54 45.95
C LEU A 14 -11.52 -33.00 46.03
N ARG A 15 -12.42 -32.32 46.77
CA ARG A 15 -13.87 -32.42 47.10
C ARG A 15 -14.16 -31.42 48.25
N LEU A 16 -15.03 -30.42 47.98
CA LEU A 16 -16.01 -29.84 48.94
C LEU A 16 -15.46 -28.93 50.10
N PRO A 17 -16.31 -28.17 50.85
CA PRO A 17 -17.19 -27.11 50.33
C PRO A 17 -17.41 -25.88 51.29
N ARG A 18 -18.33 -24.96 50.89
CA ARG A 18 -19.26 -24.13 51.72
C ARG A 18 -18.86 -22.74 52.31
N ILE A 19 -19.70 -21.76 51.93
CA ILE A 19 -20.39 -20.71 52.73
C ILE A 19 -19.60 -19.48 53.26
N ALA A 20 -20.03 -18.31 52.78
CA ALA A 20 -20.35 -17.13 53.59
C ALA A 20 -21.44 -16.28 52.87
N LEU A 21 -22.37 -15.65 53.60
CA LEU A 21 -23.40 -14.73 53.10
C LEU A 21 -23.37 -13.43 53.90
N LEU A 22 -23.54 -12.27 53.24
CA LEU A 22 -24.06 -11.00 53.77
C LEU A 22 -24.07 -9.95 52.63
N SER A 23 -24.98 -8.99 52.55
CA SER A 23 -26.43 -9.02 52.28
C SER A 23 -26.99 -7.59 52.38
N CYS A 24 -27.79 -7.18 51.39
CA CYS A 24 -28.83 -6.14 51.43
C CYS A 24 -28.52 -4.61 51.29
N ALA A 25 -29.48 -3.98 50.56
CA ALA A 25 -30.07 -2.65 50.78
C ALA A 25 -29.47 -1.36 50.18
N VAL A 26 -29.71 -1.21 48.87
CA VAL A 26 -30.09 0.01 48.12
C VAL A 26 -30.63 1.21 48.94
N VAL A 27 -30.11 2.42 48.68
CA VAL A 27 -30.88 3.67 48.47
C VAL A 27 -30.23 4.47 47.33
N SER A 28 -31.01 5.20 46.54
CA SER A 28 -30.58 5.95 45.35
C SER A 28 -30.40 7.45 45.59
N LEU A 29 -29.43 8.08 44.91
CA LEU A 29 -29.54 9.34 44.13
C LEU A 29 -28.12 9.85 43.73
N GLY A 30 -27.93 10.24 42.47
CA GLY A 30 -26.63 10.72 41.99
C GLY A 30 -26.43 10.64 40.47
N ALA A 31 -27.24 11.36 39.69
CA ALA A 31 -27.14 11.38 38.24
C ALA A 31 -25.95 12.24 37.74
N ALA A 32 -24.72 11.74 37.91
CA ALA A 32 -23.55 12.28 37.24
C ALA A 32 -23.51 11.76 35.79
N GLY A 33 -24.01 12.56 34.85
CA GLY A 33 -24.02 12.19 33.44
C GLY A 33 -22.60 12.00 32.89
N ARG A 34 -22.36 10.90 32.17
CA ARG A 34 -21.23 10.82 31.23
C ARG A 34 -21.33 12.01 30.26
N PRO A 35 -20.22 12.64 29.85
CA PRO A 35 -20.26 13.62 28.77
C PRO A 35 -20.87 12.96 27.54
N ALA A 36 -21.88 13.60 26.95
CA ALA A 36 -22.49 13.10 25.72
C ALA A 36 -21.44 13.07 24.61
N ALA A 37 -21.50 12.05 23.74
CA ALA A 37 -20.72 12.06 22.51
C ALA A 37 -21.05 13.32 21.69
N PRO A 38 -20.07 13.94 21.01
CA PRO A 38 -20.33 15.09 20.15
C PRO A 38 -21.41 14.74 19.13
N SER A 39 -22.37 15.66 18.91
CA SER A 39 -23.40 15.46 17.90
C SER A 39 -22.77 15.32 16.51
N ALA A 40 -23.47 14.67 15.58
CA ALA A 40 -22.96 14.45 14.21
C ALA A 40 -22.48 15.76 13.55
N SER A 41 -23.14 16.89 13.83
CA SER A 41 -22.73 18.23 13.41
C SER A 41 -21.37 18.71 13.97
N VAL A 42 -21.01 18.31 15.20
CA VAL A 42 -19.70 18.62 15.80
C VAL A 42 -18.61 17.72 15.22
N ALA A 43 -18.91 16.43 15.00
CA ALA A 43 -18.00 15.52 14.32
C ALA A 43 -17.72 15.95 12.86
N GLN A 44 -18.77 16.31 12.11
CA GLN A 44 -18.65 16.89 10.76
C GLN A 44 -17.89 18.23 10.79
N GLY A 45 -18.12 19.08 11.79
CA GLY A 45 -17.35 20.31 11.97
C GLY A 45 -15.86 20.07 12.23
N GLN A 46 -15.52 19.07 13.06
CA GLN A 46 -14.14 18.67 13.32
C GLN A 46 -13.47 18.08 12.07
N ALA A 47 -14.16 17.21 11.33
CA ALA A 47 -13.68 16.67 10.05
C ALA A 47 -13.49 17.76 8.98
N ALA A 48 -14.38 18.76 8.93
CA ALA A 48 -14.23 19.91 8.04
C ALA A 48 -13.04 20.80 8.44
N LEU A 49 -12.81 21.04 9.74
CA LEU A 49 -11.62 21.77 10.21
C LEU A 49 -10.31 21.02 9.91
N ALA A 50 -10.31 19.68 10.02
CA ALA A 50 -9.14 18.84 9.75
C ALA A 50 -8.68 18.87 8.27
N ARG A 51 -9.58 19.21 7.34
CA ARG A 51 -9.31 19.34 5.89
C ARG A 51 -8.83 20.74 5.48
N LEU A 52 -8.70 21.69 6.40
CA LEU A 52 -8.23 23.04 6.09
C LEU A 52 -6.69 23.11 6.10
N PRO A 53 -6.07 23.95 5.24
CA PRO A 53 -4.63 24.20 5.28
C PRO A 53 -4.14 24.64 6.67
N LEU A 54 -2.93 24.21 7.04
CA LEU A 54 -2.29 24.58 8.29
C LEU A 54 -2.18 26.11 8.39
N ARG A 55 -2.72 26.66 9.47
CA ARG A 55 -2.72 28.09 9.77
C ARG A 55 -2.49 28.31 11.26
N PHE A 56 -1.86 29.42 11.58
CA PHE A 56 -1.54 29.82 12.94
C PHE A 56 -2.58 30.84 13.44
N GLU A 57 -3.14 30.60 14.63
CA GLU A 57 -4.10 31.48 15.29
C GLU A 57 -3.45 32.07 16.54
N ALA A 58 -3.55 33.40 16.70
CA ALA A 58 -3.01 34.09 17.86
C ALA A 58 -3.81 33.74 19.13
N ASN A 59 -3.12 33.54 20.26
CA ASN A 59 -3.80 33.35 21.54
C ASN A 59 -4.37 34.68 22.05
N GLN A 60 -5.69 34.71 22.24
CA GLN A 60 -6.47 35.82 22.79
C GLN A 60 -7.19 35.41 24.09
N GLY A 61 -6.86 34.24 24.64
CA GLY A 61 -7.49 33.61 25.82
C GLY A 61 -8.06 32.22 25.56
N GLN A 62 -8.15 31.78 24.29
CA GLN A 62 -8.68 30.48 23.89
C GLN A 62 -7.67 29.32 23.98
N PHE A 63 -6.42 29.60 24.37
CA PHE A 63 -5.38 28.62 24.72
C PHE A 63 -4.71 29.00 26.06
N SER A 64 -3.97 28.07 26.67
CA SER A 64 -3.28 28.32 27.95
C SER A 64 -2.29 29.50 27.86
N PRO A 65 -2.03 30.24 28.96
CA PRO A 65 -1.29 31.52 28.92
C PRO A 65 0.17 31.44 28.41
N GLU A 66 0.75 30.24 28.36
CA GLU A 66 2.07 29.97 27.78
C GLU A 66 2.08 29.94 26.24
N VAL A 67 0.91 29.76 25.61
CA VAL A 67 0.75 29.73 24.15
C VAL A 67 0.70 31.15 23.60
N ARG A 68 1.44 31.39 22.51
CA ARG A 68 1.44 32.63 21.71
C ARG A 68 0.64 32.44 20.42
N TYR A 69 0.90 31.33 19.72
CA TYR A 69 0.17 30.90 18.54
C TYR A 69 -0.11 29.41 18.59
N ALA A 70 -1.18 28.96 17.95
CA ALA A 70 -1.49 27.55 17.81
C ALA A 70 -1.87 27.21 16.37
N ALA A 71 -1.56 26.00 15.93
CA ALA A 71 -2.09 25.39 14.72
C ALA A 71 -2.67 24.01 15.04
N ARG A 72 -3.72 23.61 14.31
CA ARG A 72 -4.40 22.33 14.48
C ARG A 72 -4.61 21.70 13.10
N THR A 73 -4.32 20.41 12.98
CA THR A 73 -4.49 19.61 11.76
C THR A 73 -5.20 18.30 12.10
N GLY A 74 -5.51 17.46 11.11
CA GLY A 74 -6.13 16.16 11.34
C GLY A 74 -5.30 15.17 12.18
N GLY A 75 -3.97 15.29 12.18
CA GLY A 75 -3.08 14.35 12.87
C GLY A 75 -2.48 14.87 14.20
N TYR A 76 -2.35 16.18 14.38
CA TYR A 76 -1.62 16.75 15.51
C TYR A 76 -2.05 18.16 15.92
N ASN A 77 -1.65 18.54 17.14
CA ASN A 77 -1.71 19.93 17.61
C ASN A 77 -0.29 20.50 17.71
N LEU A 78 -0.14 21.76 17.31
CA LEU A 78 1.08 22.54 17.46
C LEU A 78 0.81 23.76 18.34
N LEU A 79 1.62 23.92 19.40
CA LEU A 79 1.58 25.09 20.27
C LEU A 79 2.94 25.81 20.22
N LEU A 80 2.92 27.06 19.77
CA LEU A 80 4.08 27.94 19.74
C LEU A 80 4.11 28.78 21.03
N THR A 81 5.15 28.59 21.84
CA THR A 81 5.36 29.21 23.16
C THR A 81 6.65 30.03 23.21
N ASP A 82 6.86 30.84 24.25
CA ASP A 82 8.12 31.58 24.44
C ASP A 82 9.36 30.66 24.54
N GLN A 83 9.15 29.37 24.91
CA GLN A 83 10.20 28.36 25.01
C GLN A 83 10.35 27.50 23.73
N GLY A 84 9.68 27.89 22.64
CA GLY A 84 9.68 27.18 21.35
C GLY A 84 8.37 26.45 21.04
N ALA A 85 8.42 25.59 20.02
CA ALA A 85 7.31 24.78 19.56
C ALA A 85 7.13 23.50 20.39
N ARG A 86 5.88 23.14 20.69
CA ARG A 86 5.49 21.81 21.19
C ARG A 86 4.52 21.15 20.21
N LEU A 87 4.79 19.89 19.88
CA LEU A 87 4.01 19.07 18.96
C LEU A 87 3.38 17.90 19.72
N SER A 88 2.08 17.63 19.54
CA SER A 88 1.42 16.45 20.11
C SER A 88 0.57 15.71 19.08
N VAL A 89 0.84 14.41 18.94
CA VAL A 89 0.25 13.49 17.96
C VAL A 89 -0.56 12.42 18.70
N GLY A 90 -1.81 12.17 18.28
CA GLY A 90 -2.54 10.92 18.58
C GLY A 90 -2.67 10.44 20.05
N GLY A 91 -2.41 11.29 21.05
CA GLY A 91 -2.36 10.85 22.46
C GLY A 91 -1.07 10.12 22.87
N MET A 92 -0.09 10.00 21.97
CA MET A 92 1.24 9.44 22.25
C MET A 92 2.10 10.36 23.12
N GLN A 93 3.15 9.81 23.72
CA GLN A 93 4.14 10.59 24.47
C GLN A 93 4.91 11.52 23.52
N ALA A 94 4.84 12.83 23.78
CA ALA A 94 5.37 13.85 22.88
C ALA A 94 6.91 13.82 22.74
N VAL A 95 7.39 14.18 21.54
CA VAL A 95 8.80 14.44 21.27
C VAL A 95 9.03 15.94 21.26
N ASP A 96 9.69 16.47 22.28
CA ASP A 96 10.04 17.89 22.35
C ASP A 96 11.34 18.16 21.55
N ILE A 97 11.23 18.97 20.50
CA ILE A 97 12.38 19.52 19.77
C ILE A 97 12.72 20.88 20.38
N THR A 98 13.67 20.89 21.32
CA THR A 98 14.09 22.11 22.03
C THR A 98 15.32 22.75 21.38
N LEU A 99 15.30 24.05 21.17
CA LEU A 99 16.46 24.80 20.70
C LEU A 99 17.37 25.14 21.90
N LEU A 100 18.50 24.43 22.04
CA LEU A 100 19.41 24.63 23.17
C LEU A 100 20.18 25.94 23.05
N ASN A 101 20.35 26.62 24.19
CA ASN A 101 21.01 27.92 24.32
C ASN A 101 20.38 29.03 23.45
N ALA A 102 19.14 28.83 23.01
CA ALA A 102 18.38 29.85 22.32
C ALA A 102 17.95 30.97 23.27
N ASN A 103 17.57 32.11 22.70
CA ASN A 103 16.89 33.18 23.43
C ASN A 103 15.55 32.67 23.99
N HIS A 104 15.41 32.68 25.32
CA HIS A 104 14.19 32.26 26.04
C HIS A 104 13.05 33.29 26.01
N SER A 105 13.27 34.47 25.42
CA SER A 105 12.28 35.50 25.14
C SER A 105 12.48 36.07 23.72
N PRO A 106 12.27 35.27 22.66
CA PRO A 106 12.40 35.73 21.29
C PRO A 106 11.24 36.66 20.92
N ALA A 107 11.44 37.53 19.92
CA ALA A 107 10.35 38.35 19.41
C ALA A 107 9.48 37.50 18.47
N ILE A 108 8.33 37.02 18.96
CA ILE A 108 7.42 36.15 18.20
C ILE A 108 6.35 37.00 17.51
N GLU A 109 6.39 37.04 16.18
CA GLU A 109 5.52 37.86 15.34
C GLU A 109 4.82 37.00 14.26
N PRO A 110 3.55 37.30 13.92
CA PRO A 110 2.84 36.61 12.87
C PRO A 110 3.13 37.26 11.51
N LEU A 111 3.29 36.45 10.47
CA LEU A 111 3.46 36.91 9.10
C LEU A 111 2.27 36.48 8.24
N ASP A 112 1.99 37.25 7.19
CA ASP A 112 1.00 36.91 6.15
C ASP A 112 -0.41 36.61 6.73
N ALA A 113 -1.09 37.68 7.15
CA ALA A 113 -2.46 37.63 7.65
C ALA A 113 -3.43 37.07 6.60
N LEU A 114 -4.09 35.96 6.93
CA LEU A 114 -5.09 35.33 6.08
C LEU A 114 -6.43 36.08 6.15
N SER A 115 -7.24 35.92 5.11
CA SER A 115 -8.64 36.35 5.09
C SER A 115 -9.52 35.56 6.06
N ALA A 116 -9.14 34.30 6.32
CA ALA A 116 -9.81 33.41 7.25
C ALA A 116 -9.77 33.90 8.71
N ARG A 117 -10.85 33.62 9.44
CA ARG A 117 -10.99 33.86 10.88
C ARG A 117 -11.64 32.65 11.54
N THR A 118 -11.48 32.52 12.85
CA THR A 118 -12.09 31.45 13.63
C THR A 118 -12.83 32.02 14.85
N ASP A 119 -14.01 31.48 15.11
CA ASP A 119 -14.86 31.82 16.25
C ASP A 119 -14.87 30.66 17.25
N TYR A 120 -14.69 30.99 18.53
CA TYR A 120 -14.62 30.06 19.65
C TYR A 120 -15.80 30.31 20.60
N PHE A 121 -16.96 29.73 20.29
CA PHE A 121 -18.16 29.79 21.15
C PHE A 121 -18.22 28.60 22.12
N VAL A 122 -17.16 28.44 22.92
CA VAL A 122 -17.00 27.29 23.83
C VAL A 122 -17.22 27.74 25.28
N GLY A 123 -18.03 26.98 26.03
CA GLY A 123 -18.35 27.30 27.41
C GLY A 123 -19.31 28.50 27.54
N ARG A 124 -19.16 29.26 28.63
CA ARG A 124 -20.03 30.41 28.93
C ARG A 124 -19.69 31.60 28.04
N ARG A 125 -20.63 32.55 27.90
CA ARG A 125 -20.52 33.68 26.96
C ARG A 125 -19.35 34.63 27.26
N GLU A 126 -18.96 34.73 28.52
CA GLU A 126 -17.76 35.45 28.97
C GLU A 126 -16.42 34.80 28.53
N SER A 127 -16.45 33.56 28.01
CA SER A 127 -15.31 32.81 27.48
C SER A 127 -15.32 32.72 25.94
N TRP A 128 -16.22 33.45 25.27
CA TRP A 128 -16.35 33.40 23.81
C TRP A 128 -15.37 34.37 23.12
N HIS A 129 -14.56 33.87 22.20
CA HIS A 129 -13.62 34.67 21.40
C HIS A 129 -14.05 34.66 19.93
N ALA A 130 -14.36 35.83 19.36
CA ALA A 130 -14.86 35.95 17.98
C ALA A 130 -13.87 36.68 17.06
N GLY A 131 -13.83 36.29 15.80
CA GLY A 131 -13.05 36.92 14.74
C GLY A 131 -11.53 36.72 14.86
N VAL A 132 -11.07 35.68 15.57
CA VAL A 132 -9.64 35.38 15.75
C VAL A 132 -8.97 35.27 14.38
N ARG A 133 -7.97 36.11 14.13
CA ARG A 133 -7.28 36.18 12.82
C ARG A 133 -6.26 35.04 12.69
N SER A 134 -6.30 34.39 11.54
CA SER A 134 -5.31 33.38 11.15
C SER A 134 -4.16 33.97 10.31
N TYR A 135 -3.03 33.28 10.30
CA TYR A 135 -1.78 33.64 9.61
C TYR A 135 -1.19 32.37 8.96
N SER A 136 -0.50 32.48 7.83
CA SER A 136 0.14 31.29 7.22
C SER A 136 1.52 30.98 7.79
N ARG A 137 2.17 31.94 8.46
CA ARG A 137 3.52 31.78 9.05
C ARG A 137 3.68 32.52 10.38
N VAL A 138 4.59 32.06 11.22
CA VAL A 138 4.99 32.72 12.48
C VAL A 138 6.52 32.77 12.57
N ARG A 139 7.08 33.96 12.74
CA ARG A 139 8.52 34.17 12.93
C ARG A 139 8.87 34.33 14.40
N TYR A 140 9.89 33.62 14.84
CA TYR A 140 10.64 33.85 16.06
C TYR A 140 11.90 34.60 15.67
N SER A 141 12.01 35.89 16.01
CA SER A 141 13.19 36.72 15.70
C SER A 141 14.21 36.70 16.83
N GLY A 142 15.49 36.59 16.47
CA GLY A 142 16.63 36.59 17.41
C GLY A 142 16.67 35.37 18.33
N VAL A 143 16.43 34.17 17.77
CA VAL A 143 16.49 32.88 18.47
C VAL A 143 17.94 32.53 18.82
N TYR A 144 18.86 32.80 17.90
CA TYR A 144 20.30 32.91 18.18
C TYR A 144 20.81 34.27 17.63
N PRO A 145 22.04 34.72 17.98
CA PRO A 145 22.58 35.97 17.46
C PRO A 145 22.62 36.00 15.92
N GLY A 146 21.72 36.80 15.32
CA GLY A 146 21.57 36.92 13.87
C GLY A 146 20.77 35.79 13.20
N VAL A 147 20.11 34.91 13.95
CA VAL A 147 19.30 33.79 13.44
C VAL A 147 17.85 33.94 13.88
N ASP A 148 16.95 33.97 12.91
CA ASP A 148 15.51 33.92 13.09
C ASP A 148 15.00 32.50 12.72
N VAL A 149 13.87 32.06 13.28
CA VAL A 149 13.18 30.81 12.90
C VAL A 149 11.79 31.16 12.35
N VAL A 150 11.38 30.56 11.23
CA VAL A 150 10.08 30.82 10.61
C VAL A 150 9.29 29.52 10.48
N TYR A 151 8.25 29.34 11.29
CA TYR A 151 7.31 28.22 11.18
C TYR A 151 6.26 28.52 10.10
N TYR A 152 5.94 27.54 9.25
CA TYR A 152 4.93 27.69 8.21
C TYR A 152 4.21 26.36 7.89
N GLY A 153 3.10 26.46 7.15
CA GLY A 153 2.33 25.31 6.68
C GLY A 153 2.65 24.94 5.23
N SER A 154 2.91 23.67 4.98
CA SER A 154 3.18 23.11 3.65
C SER A 154 2.43 21.79 3.52
N GLN A 155 1.55 21.65 2.51
CA GLN A 155 0.71 20.46 2.30
C GLN A 155 -0.05 19.96 3.56
N GLY A 156 -0.39 20.86 4.50
CA GLY A 156 -1.01 20.53 5.79
C GLY A 156 -0.03 20.06 6.88
N GLN A 157 1.25 19.89 6.56
CA GLN A 157 2.33 19.60 7.49
C GLN A 157 3.04 20.88 7.97
N LEU A 158 3.81 20.75 9.06
CA LEU A 158 4.59 21.83 9.67
C LEU A 158 6.03 21.80 9.16
N GLU A 159 6.44 22.87 8.47
CA GLU A 159 7.82 23.12 8.09
C GLU A 159 8.39 24.31 8.89
N TYR A 160 9.72 24.41 9.01
CA TYR A 160 10.37 25.52 9.71
C TYR A 160 11.78 25.86 9.18
N ASP A 161 11.96 27.09 8.70
CA ASP A 161 13.27 27.59 8.26
C ASP A 161 14.09 28.12 9.44
N PHE A 162 15.42 27.88 9.44
CA PHE A 162 16.36 28.79 10.09
C PHE A 162 16.85 29.83 9.07
N VAL A 163 16.60 31.11 9.34
CA VAL A 163 16.99 32.23 8.49
C VAL A 163 18.14 32.99 9.16
N LEU A 164 19.34 32.85 8.61
CA LEU A 164 20.57 33.45 9.12
C LEU A 164 20.90 34.72 8.34
N ARG A 165 21.03 35.83 9.07
CA ARG A 165 21.46 37.12 8.53
C ARG A 165 22.96 37.10 8.19
N PRO A 166 23.45 37.97 7.29
CA PRO A 166 24.89 38.10 7.01
C PRO A 166 25.73 38.21 8.28
N GLY A 167 26.81 37.44 8.34
CA GLY A 167 27.73 37.34 9.48
C GLY A 167 27.27 36.43 10.65
N ALA A 168 26.04 35.93 10.67
CA ALA A 168 25.57 35.01 11.72
C ALA A 168 26.33 33.66 11.70
N ASP A 169 26.24 32.90 12.79
CA ASP A 169 26.91 31.61 12.95
C ASP A 169 25.92 30.42 13.01
N PRO A 170 25.88 29.55 11.99
CA PRO A 170 25.08 28.33 12.02
C PRO A 170 25.54 27.31 13.09
N SER A 171 26.76 27.41 13.64
CA SER A 171 27.22 26.51 14.72
C SER A 171 26.48 26.73 16.06
N ALA A 172 25.74 27.83 16.17
CA ALA A 172 24.85 28.11 17.29
C ALA A 172 23.58 27.22 17.29
N ILE A 173 23.13 26.74 16.13
CA ILE A 173 21.88 25.96 16.00
C ILE A 173 22.06 24.58 16.63
N ARG A 174 21.30 24.31 17.69
CA ARG A 174 21.40 23.07 18.48
C ARG A 174 20.02 22.51 18.81
N LEU A 175 19.59 21.52 18.03
CA LEU A 175 18.34 20.80 18.23
C LEU A 175 18.55 19.73 19.31
N LYS A 176 17.84 19.80 20.44
CA LYS A 176 17.75 18.69 21.39
C LYS A 176 16.41 17.98 21.22
N PHE A 177 16.48 16.69 20.99
CA PHE A 177 15.31 15.80 20.97
C PHE A 177 15.14 15.21 22.37
N SER A 178 14.01 15.52 23.02
CA SER A 178 13.62 14.94 24.32
C SER A 178 12.39 14.04 24.12
N GLY A 179 12.29 12.95 24.88
CA GLY A 179 11.28 11.89 24.63
C GLY A 179 11.73 10.83 23.60
N ALA A 180 12.76 11.12 22.79
CA ALA A 180 13.39 10.14 21.90
C ALA A 180 14.37 9.21 22.63
N GLY A 181 14.39 7.92 22.26
CA GLY A 181 15.22 6.89 22.90
C GLY A 181 16.69 6.90 22.48
N HIS A 182 16.95 7.01 21.17
CA HIS A 182 18.29 7.09 20.59
C HIS A 182 18.31 8.10 19.44
N VAL A 183 19.42 8.82 19.27
CA VAL A 183 19.61 9.83 18.21
C VAL A 183 20.97 9.61 17.56
N ALA A 184 21.00 9.44 16.25
CA ALA A 184 22.19 9.10 15.46
C ALA A 184 22.22 9.87 14.12
N ILE A 185 23.43 10.13 13.61
CA ILE A 185 23.65 10.75 12.30
C ILE A 185 24.10 9.69 11.30
N THR A 186 23.55 9.70 10.08
CA THR A 186 23.90 8.76 9.01
C THR A 186 25.17 9.20 8.24
N PRO A 187 25.78 8.34 7.40
CA PRO A 187 26.91 8.73 6.55
C PRO A 187 26.56 9.90 5.62
N GLU A 188 25.35 9.87 5.03
CA GLU A 188 24.80 10.87 4.10
C GLU A 188 24.59 12.26 4.75
N GLY A 189 24.51 12.29 6.08
CA GLY A 189 24.37 13.52 6.87
C GLY A 189 23.01 13.74 7.51
N ASP A 190 22.14 12.73 7.50
CA ASP A 190 20.78 12.81 8.06
C ASP A 190 20.81 12.67 9.59
N ALA A 191 19.87 13.31 10.29
CA ALA A 191 19.65 13.12 11.71
C ALA A 191 18.46 12.18 11.92
N THR A 192 18.65 11.13 12.71
CA THR A 192 17.63 10.10 12.92
C THR A 192 17.37 9.89 14.40
N TYR A 193 16.11 9.73 14.79
CA TYR A 193 15.74 9.56 16.19
C TYR A 193 14.62 8.53 16.40
N GLN A 194 14.79 7.67 17.40
CA GLN A 194 13.81 6.63 17.75
C GLN A 194 12.74 7.18 18.70
N THR A 195 11.48 6.91 18.40
CA THR A 195 10.31 7.25 19.23
C THR A 195 9.54 5.98 19.58
N ALA A 196 8.48 6.11 20.39
CA ALA A 196 7.55 5.00 20.65
C ALA A 196 6.74 4.60 19.38
N GLY A 197 6.54 5.53 18.44
CA GLY A 197 5.89 5.32 17.14
C GLY A 197 6.90 5.20 15.98
N GLY A 198 8.04 4.55 16.21
CA GLY A 198 9.04 4.28 15.18
C GLY A 198 10.18 5.30 15.06
N ARG A 199 10.99 5.14 14.00
CA ARG A 199 12.18 5.94 13.72
C ARG A 199 11.86 7.10 12.78
N VAL A 200 12.16 8.33 13.21
CA VAL A 200 12.01 9.54 12.38
C VAL A 200 13.37 9.90 11.76
N VAL A 201 13.35 10.34 10.50
CA VAL A 201 14.53 10.78 9.74
C VAL A 201 14.35 12.24 9.34
N GLN A 202 15.28 13.09 9.73
CA GLN A 202 15.40 14.47 9.26
C GLN A 202 16.60 14.48 8.30
N LYS A 203 16.35 14.51 6.98
CA LYS A 203 17.42 14.49 5.97
C LYS A 203 18.39 15.65 6.20
N ARG A 204 19.64 15.50 5.76
CA ARG A 204 20.59 16.62 5.65
C ARG A 204 19.83 17.85 5.13
N PRO A 205 19.89 19.00 5.81
CA PRO A 205 19.01 20.11 5.47
C PRO A 205 19.33 20.62 4.08
N VAL A 206 18.30 21.08 3.35
CA VAL A 206 18.51 21.87 2.13
C VAL A 206 19.02 23.23 2.60
N ILE A 207 20.25 23.58 2.22
CA ILE A 207 20.85 24.87 2.60
C ILE A 207 21.02 25.69 1.35
N TYR A 208 20.58 26.95 1.36
CA TYR A 208 20.74 27.83 0.22
C TYR A 208 21.00 29.28 0.61
N GLN A 209 21.64 30.00 -0.30
CA GLN A 209 21.75 31.46 -0.26
C GLN A 209 20.95 32.02 -1.43
N GLN A 210 20.03 32.93 -1.14
CA GLN A 210 19.24 33.59 -2.18
C GLN A 210 19.92 34.89 -2.62
N ASP A 211 19.99 35.12 -3.93
CA ASP A 211 20.51 36.36 -4.48
C ASP A 211 19.46 37.46 -4.40
N ALA A 212 19.78 38.56 -3.70
CA ALA A 212 18.82 39.62 -3.39
C ALA A 212 18.42 40.50 -4.59
N ALA A 213 19.11 40.41 -5.73
CA ALA A 213 18.79 41.17 -6.93
C ALA A 213 18.02 40.34 -7.97
N THR A 214 18.22 39.01 -7.99
CA THR A 214 17.63 38.12 -9.00
C THR A 214 16.66 37.07 -8.45
N GLY A 215 16.60 36.88 -7.13
CA GLY A 215 15.76 35.85 -6.48
C GLY A 215 16.28 34.41 -6.63
N ASN A 216 17.34 34.20 -7.42
CA ASN A 216 17.92 32.87 -7.66
C ASN A 216 18.45 32.25 -6.36
N ARG A 217 18.17 30.96 -6.15
CA ARG A 217 18.75 30.16 -5.06
C ARG A 217 20.07 29.54 -5.50
N ARG A 218 21.12 29.67 -4.68
CA ARG A 218 22.35 28.88 -4.78
C ARG A 218 22.40 27.91 -3.60
N GLU A 219 22.39 26.62 -3.89
CA GLU A 219 22.54 25.58 -2.87
C GLU A 219 23.95 25.58 -2.26
N ILE A 220 24.04 25.18 -0.99
CA ILE A 220 25.25 25.06 -0.18
C ILE A 220 25.26 23.65 0.41
N TYR A 221 26.37 22.93 0.28
CA TYR A 221 26.45 21.58 0.84
C TYR A 221 26.54 21.62 2.37
N GLY A 222 25.75 20.78 3.04
CA GLY A 222 25.71 20.68 4.49
C GLY A 222 25.07 19.38 4.98
N ARG A 223 25.22 19.14 6.28
CA ARG A 223 24.81 17.91 6.97
C ARG A 223 24.57 18.15 8.45
N TYR A 224 23.83 17.27 9.09
CA TYR A 224 23.80 17.21 10.54
C TYR A 224 25.08 16.58 11.13
N VAL A 225 25.30 16.90 12.41
CA VAL A 225 26.36 16.36 13.27
C VAL A 225 25.81 16.14 14.69
N LEU A 226 26.21 15.03 15.33
CA LEU A 226 25.86 14.76 16.73
C LEU A 226 26.83 15.53 17.62
N LEU A 227 26.30 16.45 18.44
CA LEU A 227 27.10 17.30 19.32
C LEU A 227 27.15 16.76 20.76
N ALA A 228 26.11 16.03 21.17
CA ALA A 228 26.03 15.27 22.42
C ALA A 228 24.89 14.24 22.30
N LYS A 229 24.69 13.37 23.32
CA LYS A 229 23.55 12.45 23.35
C LYS A 229 22.23 13.24 23.23
N GLY A 230 21.48 12.98 22.15
CA GLY A 230 20.21 13.66 21.87
C GLY A 230 20.32 15.09 21.37
N VAL A 231 21.53 15.59 21.05
CA VAL A 231 21.76 16.97 20.57
C VAL A 231 22.42 16.97 19.20
N VAL A 232 21.73 17.56 18.23
CA VAL A 232 22.14 17.69 16.83
C VAL A 232 22.46 19.16 16.51
N GLY A 233 23.47 19.39 15.68
CA GLY A 233 23.71 20.69 15.04
C GLY A 233 24.00 20.54 13.55
N VAL A 234 24.20 21.66 12.85
CA VAL A 234 24.45 21.68 11.40
C VAL A 234 25.91 22.00 11.09
N ARG A 235 26.50 21.30 10.12
CA ARG A 235 27.83 21.56 9.55
C ARG A 235 27.69 21.86 8.06
N LEU A 236 28.41 22.88 7.58
CA LEU A 236 28.37 23.36 6.20
C LEU A 236 29.77 23.34 5.60
N GLU A 237 29.87 23.14 4.29
CA GLU A 237 31.16 22.99 3.58
C GLU A 237 31.57 24.25 2.79
N GLY A 238 31.14 25.42 3.30
CA GLY A 238 31.54 26.75 2.84
C GLY A 238 30.39 27.58 2.24
N TYR A 239 30.24 28.83 2.65
CA TYR A 239 29.20 29.75 2.16
C TYR A 239 29.67 31.22 2.20
N ASP A 240 29.02 32.09 1.43
CA ASP A 240 29.29 33.53 1.40
C ASP A 240 28.68 34.19 2.65
N ARG A 241 29.51 34.52 3.65
CA ARG A 241 29.03 35.11 4.92
C ARG A 241 28.46 36.53 4.76
N ALA A 242 28.58 37.17 3.59
CA ALA A 242 27.95 38.47 3.31
C ALA A 242 26.49 38.35 2.84
N ARG A 243 25.99 37.13 2.57
CA ARG A 243 24.61 36.86 2.13
C ARG A 243 23.79 36.21 3.22
N THR A 244 22.47 36.39 3.15
CA THR A 244 21.50 35.57 3.90
C THR A 244 21.68 34.09 3.56
N LEU A 245 21.57 33.24 4.57
CA LEU A 245 21.66 31.78 4.46
C LEU A 245 20.39 31.19 5.08
N VAL A 246 19.69 30.35 4.33
CA VAL A 246 18.53 29.59 4.82
C VAL A 246 18.94 28.14 4.98
N ILE A 247 18.55 27.54 6.11
CA ILE A 247 18.70 26.10 6.40
C ILE A 247 17.28 25.56 6.58
N ASP A 248 16.87 24.71 5.66
CA ASP A 248 15.55 24.08 5.52
C ASP A 248 15.64 22.59 5.92
N PRO A 249 15.12 22.20 7.11
CA PRO A 249 15.13 20.83 7.62
C PRO A 249 14.10 19.93 6.94
N VAL A 250 14.45 19.36 5.78
CA VAL A 250 13.61 18.35 5.11
C VAL A 250 13.38 17.13 6.02
N LEU A 251 12.14 16.97 6.49
CA LEU A 251 11.72 15.81 7.25
C LEU A 251 11.33 14.67 6.30
N VAL A 252 11.76 13.45 6.61
CA VAL A 252 11.53 12.27 5.78
C VAL A 252 10.92 11.15 6.60
N TYR A 253 9.81 10.67 6.05
CA TYR A 253 8.89 9.74 6.64
C TYR A 253 8.58 8.79 5.48
N SER A 254 8.99 7.48 5.63
CA SER A 254 9.26 4.95 4.24
C SER A 254 8.29 3.63 4.32
N THR A 255 7.22 3.45 3.51
CA THR A 255 5.96 3.04 4.18
C THR A 255 5.70 1.54 4.30
N TYR A 256 5.43 1.15 5.53
CA TYR A 256 4.57 0.03 5.83
C TYR A 256 3.09 0.47 5.80
N MET A 257 2.18 -0.49 5.69
CA MET A 257 0.77 -0.37 6.07
C MET A 257 0.43 -1.66 6.81
N GLY A 258 0.57 -1.63 8.13
CA GLY A 258 0.35 -2.82 8.97
C GLY A 258 0.26 -2.52 10.46
N GLY A 259 -0.34 -3.44 11.19
CA GLY A 259 -0.55 -3.37 12.63
C GLY A 259 0.61 -3.99 13.41
N SER A 260 0.35 -5.11 14.10
CA SER A 260 1.35 -5.84 14.89
C SER A 260 1.30 -7.36 14.68
N LEU A 261 0.74 -7.82 13.54
CA LEU A 261 0.45 -9.23 13.25
C LEU A 261 0.86 -9.65 11.83
N THR A 262 -0.08 -9.77 10.89
CA THR A 262 0.19 -10.13 9.50
C THR A 262 -0.58 -9.20 8.58
N ASP A 263 0.14 -8.34 7.90
CA ASP A 263 -0.39 -7.38 6.95
C ASP A 263 0.28 -7.59 5.59
N LYS A 264 -0.51 -7.48 4.52
CA LYS A 264 -0.05 -7.62 3.13
C LYS A 264 -0.87 -6.73 2.21
N ILE A 265 -0.21 -6.03 1.30
CA ILE A 265 -0.87 -5.48 0.10
C ILE A 265 -0.76 -6.53 -1.00
N ASN A 266 -1.87 -6.81 -1.68
CA ASN A 266 -1.99 -7.88 -2.68
C ASN A 266 -2.11 -7.34 -4.12
N ALA A 267 -2.74 -6.18 -4.32
CA ALA A 267 -2.83 -5.54 -5.64
C ALA A 267 -2.86 -4.00 -5.56
N VAL A 268 -2.47 -3.34 -6.65
CA VAL A 268 -2.38 -1.86 -6.75
C VAL A 268 -2.84 -1.32 -8.11
N ARG A 269 -3.54 -0.19 -8.12
CA ARG A 269 -3.92 0.57 -9.34
C ARG A 269 -3.69 2.06 -9.15
N LEU A 270 -3.54 2.80 -10.25
CA LEU A 270 -3.37 4.25 -10.27
C LEU A 270 -4.41 4.85 -11.21
N ASP A 271 -5.15 5.88 -10.78
CA ASP A 271 -6.09 6.59 -11.65
C ASP A 271 -5.41 7.71 -12.47
N ALA A 272 -6.18 8.39 -13.32
CA ALA A 272 -5.70 9.50 -14.15
C ALA A 272 -5.48 10.81 -13.37
N GLN A 273 -5.82 10.82 -12.07
CA GLN A 273 -5.73 11.94 -11.16
C GLN A 273 -4.49 11.82 -10.25
N GLY A 274 -3.83 10.66 -10.23
CA GLY A 274 -2.68 10.37 -9.39
C GLY A 274 -3.05 9.77 -8.02
N LEU A 275 -4.23 9.16 -7.89
CA LEU A 275 -4.58 8.39 -6.69
C LEU A 275 -4.18 6.92 -6.88
N LEU A 276 -3.40 6.41 -5.92
CA LEU A 276 -2.95 5.03 -5.83
C LEU A 276 -3.89 4.24 -4.92
N TYR A 277 -4.59 3.29 -5.51
CA TYR A 277 -5.57 2.40 -4.87
C TYR A 277 -4.93 1.06 -4.58
N MET A 278 -5.12 0.53 -3.37
CA MET A 278 -4.51 -0.72 -2.92
C MET A 278 -5.51 -1.58 -2.16
N VAL A 279 -5.43 -2.89 -2.38
CA VAL A 279 -6.20 -3.90 -1.64
C VAL A 279 -5.25 -4.91 -1.00
N GLY A 280 -5.65 -5.46 0.14
CA GLY A 280 -4.83 -6.41 0.88
C GLY A 280 -5.59 -7.13 1.98
N GLN A 281 -4.84 -7.62 2.97
CA GLN A 281 -5.34 -8.27 4.19
C GLN A 281 -4.59 -7.78 5.43
N THR A 282 -5.26 -7.83 6.60
CA THR A 282 -4.74 -7.37 7.89
C THR A 282 -5.30 -8.23 9.04
N ASP A 283 -4.41 -8.94 9.74
CA ASP A 283 -4.72 -9.82 10.88
C ASP A 283 -4.92 -9.03 12.19
N THR A 284 -5.88 -9.42 13.02
CA THR A 284 -6.27 -8.67 14.24
C THR A 284 -6.45 -9.50 15.51
N THR A 285 -6.13 -10.80 15.53
CA THR A 285 -6.32 -11.68 16.69
C THR A 285 -5.31 -11.51 17.85
N GLY A 286 -5.12 -10.27 18.31
CA GLY A 286 -4.63 -9.97 19.65
C GLY A 286 -5.80 -9.90 20.65
N ALA A 287 -5.67 -10.53 21.82
CA ALA A 287 -6.74 -10.59 22.83
C ALA A 287 -6.95 -9.28 23.63
N ALA A 288 -7.10 -8.14 22.94
CA ALA A 288 -7.56 -6.88 23.50
C ALA A 288 -8.41 -6.12 22.48
N ASN A 289 -9.72 -6.10 22.72
CA ASN A 289 -10.75 -5.38 21.99
C ASN A 289 -10.67 -3.84 22.21
N ASN A 290 -9.53 -3.24 21.85
CA ASN A 290 -9.20 -1.82 22.05
C ASN A 290 -8.18 -1.24 21.04
N PHE A 291 -7.70 -1.97 20.04
CA PHE A 291 -6.72 -1.48 19.04
C PHE A 291 -7.34 -0.61 17.92
N ALA A 292 -8.24 0.30 18.28
CA ALA A 292 -8.69 1.37 17.41
C ALA A 292 -7.63 2.50 17.38
N GLY A 293 -6.52 2.27 16.68
CA GLY A 293 -5.41 3.23 16.63
C GLY A 293 -4.28 2.99 15.63
N ASP A 294 -4.06 1.77 15.15
CA ASP A 294 -2.81 1.43 14.45
C ASP A 294 -2.73 1.92 12.99
N LEU A 295 -3.89 2.22 12.36
CA LEU A 295 -3.95 2.90 11.05
C LEU A 295 -4.74 4.22 11.17
N PRO A 296 -4.26 5.34 10.57
CA PRO A 296 -4.73 6.67 10.94
C PRO A 296 -6.09 7.06 10.35
N ALA A 297 -6.96 7.59 11.20
CA ALA A 297 -8.38 7.81 10.96
C ALA A 297 -8.73 8.92 9.92
N THR A 298 -8.61 8.64 8.63
CA THR A 298 -9.22 9.46 7.55
C THR A 298 -10.75 9.37 7.63
N GLY A 299 -11.43 10.37 8.19
CA GLY A 299 -12.85 10.30 8.59
C GLY A 299 -13.95 10.01 7.53
N ASN A 300 -13.60 9.51 6.34
CA ASN A 300 -14.49 8.72 5.49
C ASN A 300 -14.15 7.23 5.73
N TYR A 301 -14.99 6.48 6.44
CA TYR A 301 -14.83 5.02 6.65
C TYR A 301 -16.12 4.30 6.31
N TYR A 302 -16.02 3.08 5.77
CA TYR A 302 -17.17 2.18 5.66
C TYR A 302 -17.35 1.36 6.95
N LEU A 303 -16.26 0.81 7.50
CA LEU A 303 -16.21 0.16 8.82
C LEU A 303 -15.10 0.80 9.69
N PRO A 304 -15.42 1.36 10.87
CA PRO A 304 -14.45 2.05 11.72
C PRO A 304 -13.69 1.12 12.69
N THR A 305 -13.99 -0.18 12.67
CA THR A 305 -13.38 -1.23 13.49
C THR A 305 -13.38 -2.52 12.68
N ASN A 306 -12.22 -3.18 12.59
CA ASN A 306 -12.13 -4.55 12.12
C ASN A 306 -13.00 -5.46 13.01
N ALA A 307 -13.68 -6.43 12.39
CA ALA A 307 -14.69 -7.27 13.05
C ALA A 307 -14.30 -8.75 13.16
N GLY A 308 -13.26 -9.17 12.42
CA GLY A 308 -12.92 -10.58 12.22
C GLY A 308 -11.58 -11.02 12.80
N ILE A 309 -11.02 -12.05 12.16
CA ILE A 309 -9.70 -12.62 12.43
C ILE A 309 -8.65 -11.96 11.52
N THR A 310 -9.04 -11.78 10.25
CA THR A 310 -8.29 -11.13 9.17
C THR A 310 -9.34 -10.41 8.32
N ASP A 311 -9.29 -9.08 8.20
CA ASP A 311 -10.15 -8.35 7.26
C ASP A 311 -9.39 -8.03 5.97
N ALA A 312 -10.11 -7.90 4.86
CA ALA A 312 -9.56 -7.21 3.70
C ALA A 312 -9.54 -5.69 3.97
N PHE A 313 -8.70 -4.95 3.27
CA PHE A 313 -8.74 -3.48 3.31
C PHE A 313 -8.67 -2.86 1.93
N LEU A 314 -9.20 -1.64 1.81
CA LEU A 314 -8.98 -0.71 0.70
C LEU A 314 -8.28 0.54 1.23
N ALA A 315 -7.12 0.87 0.66
CA ALA A 315 -6.40 2.12 0.91
C ALA A 315 -6.32 2.96 -0.38
N ILE A 316 -6.42 4.29 -0.27
CA ILE A 316 -6.27 5.24 -1.39
C ILE A 316 -5.31 6.36 -0.97
N VAL A 317 -4.27 6.58 -1.75
CA VAL A 317 -3.18 7.54 -1.47
C VAL A 317 -2.97 8.50 -2.64
N ASP A 318 -2.92 9.80 -2.39
CA ASP A 318 -2.58 10.82 -3.39
C ASP A 318 -1.06 10.86 -3.65
N THR A 319 -0.64 10.57 -4.88
CA THR A 319 0.76 10.55 -5.33
C THR A 319 1.20 11.80 -6.09
N THR A 320 0.31 12.79 -6.23
CA THR A 320 0.64 14.09 -6.84
C THR A 320 1.51 14.97 -5.94
N GLY A 321 1.63 14.61 -4.65
CA GLY A 321 2.47 15.29 -3.67
C GLY A 321 3.94 15.40 -4.09
N ALA A 322 4.46 16.63 -4.07
CA ALA A 322 5.86 16.90 -4.37
C ALA A 322 6.80 16.21 -3.36
N ASN A 323 8.01 15.85 -3.82
CA ASN A 323 9.08 15.23 -3.02
C ASN A 323 8.70 13.90 -2.32
N GLY A 324 7.69 13.17 -2.83
CA GLY A 324 7.28 11.89 -2.24
C GLY A 324 6.37 12.02 -1.02
N ASN A 325 5.84 13.22 -0.74
CA ASN A 325 4.87 13.43 0.34
C ASN A 325 3.47 12.94 -0.06
N TYR A 326 3.28 11.64 -0.07
CA TYR A 326 2.03 11.00 -0.50
C TYR A 326 1.01 10.95 0.64
N GLY A 327 -0.22 11.40 0.38
CA GLY A 327 -1.25 11.59 1.41
C GLY A 327 -2.32 10.50 1.40
N LEU A 328 -2.55 9.82 2.52
CA LEU A 328 -3.69 8.90 2.65
C LEU A 328 -5.02 9.68 2.53
N VAL A 329 -5.79 9.40 1.48
CA VAL A 329 -7.08 10.01 1.17
C VAL A 329 -8.23 9.23 1.82
N TYR A 330 -8.11 7.90 1.80
CA TYR A 330 -9.11 6.96 2.32
C TYR A 330 -8.44 5.69 2.81
N PHE A 331 -9.04 5.09 3.84
CA PHE A 331 -8.84 3.69 4.21
C PHE A 331 -10.19 3.10 4.61
N SER A 332 -10.40 1.80 4.47
CA SER A 332 -11.42 1.05 5.23
C SER A 332 -11.13 -0.44 5.22
N TYR A 333 -11.50 -1.10 6.31
CA TYR A 333 -11.71 -2.55 6.33
C TYR A 333 -12.94 -2.94 5.49
N LEU A 334 -12.92 -4.16 4.96
CA LEU A 334 -13.96 -4.80 4.16
C LEU A 334 -13.97 -6.30 4.53
N GLY A 335 -14.85 -6.70 5.44
CA GLY A 335 -14.94 -8.06 5.93
C GLY A 335 -16.04 -8.23 6.98
N GLY A 336 -16.17 -9.45 7.50
CA GLY A 336 -17.13 -9.86 8.52
C GLY A 336 -16.43 -10.40 9.78
N THR A 337 -16.95 -11.48 10.37
CA THR A 337 -16.44 -12.02 11.65
C THR A 337 -15.27 -13.03 11.49
N ASN A 338 -14.91 -13.47 10.27
CA ASN A 338 -13.92 -14.53 10.05
C ASN A 338 -12.67 -14.03 9.27
N ILE A 339 -12.36 -14.63 8.12
CA ILE A 339 -11.19 -14.33 7.28
C ILE A 339 -11.68 -13.83 5.93
N ASP A 340 -11.28 -12.60 5.62
CA ASP A 340 -11.56 -11.88 4.39
C ASP A 340 -10.25 -11.36 3.79
N ILE A 341 -10.03 -11.59 2.50
CA ILE A 341 -8.77 -11.28 1.80
C ILE A 341 -9.10 -10.67 0.45
N GLY A 342 -8.73 -9.41 0.21
CA GLY A 342 -8.77 -8.81 -1.11
C GLY A 342 -7.57 -9.28 -1.92
N ASN A 343 -7.81 -9.96 -3.05
CA ASN A 343 -6.73 -10.53 -3.88
C ASN A 343 -6.37 -9.60 -5.05
N ALA A 344 -7.38 -9.01 -5.71
CA ALA A 344 -7.19 -8.13 -6.85
C ALA A 344 -8.17 -6.97 -6.86
N LEU A 345 -7.78 -5.86 -7.48
CA LEU A 345 -8.63 -4.68 -7.68
C LEU A 345 -8.50 -4.07 -9.08
N GLN A 346 -9.53 -3.35 -9.51
CA GLN A 346 -9.55 -2.50 -10.69
C GLN A 346 -10.28 -1.18 -10.38
N VAL A 347 -10.00 -0.11 -11.12
CA VAL A 347 -10.59 1.23 -10.89
C VAL A 347 -11.15 1.79 -12.20
N ASP A 348 -12.37 2.34 -12.17
CA ASP A 348 -12.98 2.97 -13.34
C ASP A 348 -12.61 4.46 -13.49
N SER A 349 -13.03 5.06 -14.61
CA SER A 349 -12.84 6.49 -14.90
C SER A 349 -13.59 7.47 -13.96
N GLN A 350 -14.41 6.97 -13.03
CA GLN A 350 -15.11 7.73 -12.00
C GLN A 350 -14.46 7.55 -10.62
N GLY A 351 -13.41 6.74 -10.51
CA GLY A 351 -12.72 6.40 -9.27
C GLY A 351 -13.43 5.32 -8.42
N ASN A 352 -14.43 4.62 -8.96
CA ASN A 352 -15.05 3.47 -8.31
C ASN A 352 -14.06 2.29 -8.32
N VAL A 353 -13.95 1.61 -7.18
CA VAL A 353 -12.99 0.53 -6.93
C VAL A 353 -13.70 -0.80 -6.93
N TYR A 354 -13.33 -1.66 -7.85
CA TYR A 354 -13.86 -3.00 -8.05
C TYR A 354 -12.87 -3.99 -7.46
N ILE A 355 -13.29 -4.79 -6.48
CA ILE A 355 -12.43 -5.69 -5.71
C ILE A 355 -12.96 -7.11 -5.87
N THR A 356 -12.05 -8.08 -6.05
CA THR A 356 -12.35 -9.49 -5.83
C THR A 356 -11.37 -10.12 -4.84
N GLY A 357 -11.78 -11.23 -4.23
CA GLY A 357 -11.07 -11.82 -3.12
C GLY A 357 -11.69 -13.13 -2.64
N SER A 358 -11.32 -13.50 -1.42
CA SER A 358 -11.77 -14.70 -0.71
C SER A 358 -12.42 -14.32 0.62
N THR A 359 -13.52 -14.98 0.99
CA THR A 359 -14.23 -14.79 2.26
C THR A 359 -14.68 -16.13 2.84
N ASN A 360 -14.55 -16.34 4.16
CA ASN A 360 -15.32 -17.36 4.87
C ASN A 360 -16.21 -16.75 5.98
N SER A 361 -16.39 -15.42 5.96
CA SER A 361 -17.36 -14.71 6.78
C SER A 361 -18.79 -14.99 6.28
N THR A 362 -19.72 -15.29 7.18
CA THR A 362 -21.16 -15.46 6.83
C THR A 362 -21.92 -14.13 6.84
N ASP A 363 -21.25 -13.10 7.31
CA ASP A 363 -21.71 -11.75 7.60
C ASP A 363 -20.90 -10.69 6.84
N PHE A 364 -20.24 -11.08 5.75
CA PHE A 364 -19.55 -10.17 4.84
C PHE A 364 -20.47 -9.01 4.41
N PRO A 365 -19.98 -7.78 4.22
CA PRO A 365 -20.86 -6.63 3.98
C PRO A 365 -21.61 -6.74 2.66
N MET A 366 -22.94 -6.84 2.73
CA MET A 366 -23.84 -7.02 1.57
C MET A 366 -24.59 -5.74 1.20
N VAL A 367 -24.52 -5.34 -0.08
CA VAL A 367 -25.34 -4.25 -0.63
C VAL A 367 -25.58 -4.39 -2.14
N GLY A 368 -26.61 -3.72 -2.66
CA GLY A 368 -26.93 -3.69 -4.08
C GLY A 368 -27.72 -4.92 -4.55
N ASN A 369 -27.72 -5.14 -5.86
CA ASN A 369 -28.42 -6.26 -6.49
C ASN A 369 -27.55 -7.53 -6.51
N SER A 370 -27.09 -8.00 -5.34
CA SER A 370 -26.19 -9.16 -5.22
C SER A 370 -26.69 -10.40 -5.95
N VAL A 371 -25.80 -11.11 -6.66
CA VAL A 371 -26.08 -12.43 -7.27
C VAL A 371 -26.31 -13.50 -6.19
N GLN A 372 -25.54 -13.45 -5.10
CA GLN A 372 -25.63 -14.36 -3.97
C GLN A 372 -25.44 -13.57 -2.66
N THR A 373 -26.43 -13.64 -1.78
CA THR A 373 -26.50 -12.84 -0.54
C THR A 373 -26.04 -13.57 0.72
N THR A 374 -25.68 -14.85 0.61
CA THR A 374 -25.30 -15.71 1.76
C THR A 374 -24.11 -16.60 1.43
N GLY A 375 -23.05 -16.51 2.25
CA GLY A 375 -21.99 -17.51 2.36
C GLY A 375 -22.31 -18.56 3.44
N ALA A 376 -21.36 -19.45 3.72
CA ALA A 376 -21.48 -20.52 4.72
C ALA A 376 -20.14 -20.73 5.45
N ALA A 377 -20.15 -20.74 6.79
CA ALA A 377 -18.92 -20.76 7.61
C ALA A 377 -18.04 -22.02 7.49
N THR A 378 -18.49 -23.04 6.75
CA THR A 378 -17.72 -24.26 6.45
C THR A 378 -16.84 -24.13 5.21
N THR A 379 -17.03 -23.09 4.40
CA THR A 379 -16.56 -23.03 3.01
C THR A 379 -16.09 -21.62 2.69
N THR A 380 -14.94 -21.48 2.04
CA THR A 380 -14.49 -20.19 1.49
C THR A 380 -15.23 -19.92 0.18
N TYR A 381 -15.77 -18.72 0.03
CA TYR A 381 -16.37 -18.20 -1.21
C TYR A 381 -15.41 -17.18 -1.84
N ALA A 382 -15.49 -17.01 -3.16
CA ALA A 382 -15.02 -15.78 -3.75
C ALA A 382 -15.99 -14.64 -3.35
N PHE A 383 -15.51 -13.39 -3.35
CA PHE A 383 -16.39 -12.22 -3.27
C PHE A 383 -16.11 -11.24 -4.39
N ILE A 384 -17.09 -10.37 -4.65
CA ILE A 384 -16.92 -9.15 -5.43
C ILE A 384 -17.49 -8.00 -4.60
N ALA A 385 -16.79 -6.87 -4.56
CA ALA A 385 -17.23 -5.64 -3.92
C ALA A 385 -16.91 -4.43 -4.81
N VAL A 386 -17.79 -3.42 -4.81
CA VAL A 386 -17.59 -2.15 -5.51
C VAL A 386 -17.72 -1.01 -4.52
N MET A 387 -16.68 -0.18 -4.39
CA MET A 387 -16.60 0.97 -3.48
C MET A 387 -16.56 2.27 -4.28
N SER A 388 -17.23 3.32 -3.84
CA SER A 388 -17.02 4.67 -4.39
C SER A 388 -15.66 5.23 -3.95
N GLN A 389 -15.07 6.13 -4.75
CA GLN A 389 -13.89 6.94 -4.37
C GLN A 389 -14.09 7.70 -3.04
N SER A 390 -15.35 8.03 -2.72
CA SER A 390 -15.75 8.72 -1.49
C SER A 390 -15.92 7.81 -0.26
N GLY A 391 -15.83 6.48 -0.44
CA GLY A 391 -15.74 5.52 0.67
C GLY A 391 -16.99 4.75 1.04
N GLY A 392 -18.02 4.69 0.18
CA GLY A 392 -19.23 3.90 0.40
C GLY A 392 -19.24 2.63 -0.47
N LEU A 393 -19.65 1.49 0.11
CA LEU A 393 -19.94 0.27 -0.65
C LEU A 393 -21.20 0.48 -1.53
N LEU A 394 -21.07 0.22 -2.83
CA LEU A 394 -22.10 0.41 -3.86
C LEU A 394 -22.76 -0.91 -4.27
N TYR A 395 -21.98 -1.99 -4.32
CA TYR A 395 -22.40 -3.34 -4.65
C TYR A 395 -21.50 -4.35 -3.93
N SER A 396 -22.03 -5.49 -3.56
CA SER A 396 -21.24 -6.69 -3.25
C SER A 396 -22.00 -7.98 -3.50
N THR A 397 -21.27 -9.08 -3.68
CA THR A 397 -21.84 -10.44 -3.76
C THR A 397 -20.84 -11.47 -3.24
N TYR A 398 -21.36 -12.55 -2.63
CA TYR A 398 -20.63 -13.82 -2.58
C TYR A 398 -20.59 -14.45 -3.98
N LEU A 399 -19.68 -15.39 -4.18
CA LEU A 399 -19.56 -16.15 -5.41
C LEU A 399 -18.93 -17.53 -5.13
N GLY A 400 -19.74 -18.59 -5.15
CA GLY A 400 -19.26 -19.95 -4.95
C GLY A 400 -20.37 -20.95 -4.67
N GLY A 401 -20.02 -22.24 -4.66
CA GLY A 401 -20.94 -23.32 -4.28
C GLY A 401 -20.84 -23.69 -2.79
N THR A 402 -21.67 -24.63 -2.35
CA THR A 402 -21.62 -25.21 -1.00
C THR A 402 -20.60 -26.34 -0.87
N GLY A 403 -20.29 -27.04 -1.98
CA GLY A 403 -19.52 -28.28 -1.98
C GLY A 403 -18.00 -28.16 -1.88
N GLY A 404 -17.43 -26.95 -1.95
CA GLY A 404 -15.97 -26.75 -1.89
C GLY A 404 -15.56 -25.28 -1.97
N ASN A 405 -14.31 -24.99 -1.61
CA ASN A 405 -13.81 -23.61 -1.57
C ASN A 405 -13.75 -22.98 -2.97
N SER A 406 -14.09 -21.69 -3.05
CA SER A 406 -13.92 -20.81 -4.21
C SER A 406 -13.08 -19.59 -3.80
N ALA A 407 -12.30 -19.03 -4.72
CA ALA A 407 -11.52 -17.82 -4.50
C ALA A 407 -11.44 -17.00 -5.80
N GLY A 408 -11.67 -15.68 -5.72
CA GLY A 408 -11.48 -14.76 -6.84
C GLY A 408 -10.04 -14.25 -6.85
N THR A 409 -9.31 -14.43 -7.95
CA THR A 409 -7.86 -14.15 -8.04
C THR A 409 -7.54 -12.94 -8.91
N GLY A 410 -8.40 -12.63 -9.90
CA GLY A 410 -8.24 -11.46 -10.77
C GLY A 410 -9.57 -10.83 -11.13
N ILE A 411 -9.58 -9.51 -11.32
CA ILE A 411 -10.74 -8.73 -11.77
C ILE A 411 -10.30 -7.65 -12.75
N ASP A 412 -11.08 -7.48 -13.83
CA ASP A 412 -11.01 -6.33 -14.73
C ASP A 412 -12.42 -5.83 -15.09
N VAL A 413 -12.54 -4.63 -15.65
CA VAL A 413 -13.81 -3.90 -15.81
C VAL A 413 -13.86 -3.18 -17.17
N ASP A 414 -14.96 -3.32 -17.91
CA ASP A 414 -15.14 -2.63 -19.19
C ASP A 414 -15.59 -1.16 -19.05
N ALA A 415 -15.67 -0.45 -20.17
CA ALA A 415 -16.14 0.94 -20.22
C ALA A 415 -17.65 1.12 -19.92
N ALA A 416 -18.41 0.03 -19.72
CA ALA A 416 -19.81 0.04 -19.30
C ALA A 416 -20.00 -0.32 -17.80
N GLY A 417 -18.92 -0.67 -17.09
CA GLY A 417 -18.96 -1.11 -15.70
C GLY A 417 -19.37 -2.57 -15.51
N ASN A 418 -19.24 -3.40 -16.55
CA ASN A 418 -19.32 -4.86 -16.43
C ASN A 418 -18.02 -5.37 -15.80
N MET A 419 -18.12 -6.28 -14.85
CA MET A 419 -17.01 -6.83 -14.08
C MET A 419 -16.69 -8.24 -14.58
N TYR A 420 -15.43 -8.48 -14.92
CA TYR A 420 -14.91 -9.74 -15.44
C TYR A 420 -13.98 -10.34 -14.38
N VAL A 421 -14.36 -11.49 -13.84
CA VAL A 421 -13.67 -12.12 -12.69
C VAL A 421 -13.17 -13.50 -13.06
N ILE A 422 -11.92 -13.78 -12.68
CA ILE A 422 -11.30 -15.09 -12.74
C ILE A 422 -11.00 -15.60 -11.33
N GLY A 423 -10.98 -16.91 -11.18
CA GLY A 423 -10.64 -17.55 -9.92
C GLY A 423 -10.52 -19.05 -10.05
N ASN A 424 -10.53 -19.74 -8.91
CA ASN A 424 -10.51 -21.19 -8.82
C ASN A 424 -11.64 -21.68 -7.90
N THR A 425 -12.19 -22.87 -8.18
CA THR A 425 -13.30 -23.45 -7.42
C THR A 425 -13.19 -24.97 -7.30
N LYS A 426 -13.48 -25.49 -6.10
CA LYS A 426 -13.64 -26.93 -5.81
C LYS A 426 -15.12 -27.33 -5.67
N ALA A 427 -16.05 -26.43 -6.00
CA ALA A 427 -17.48 -26.65 -5.79
C ALA A 427 -18.19 -27.10 -7.08
N ASN A 428 -18.72 -28.32 -7.06
CA ASN A 428 -19.58 -28.87 -8.12
C ASN A 428 -20.85 -28.02 -8.38
N ASP A 429 -21.28 -27.25 -7.38
CA ASP A 429 -22.46 -26.38 -7.37
C ASP A 429 -22.10 -24.88 -7.44
N TYR A 430 -20.91 -24.54 -7.93
CA TYR A 430 -20.55 -23.16 -8.27
C TYR A 430 -21.52 -22.59 -9.34
N PRO A 431 -21.97 -21.32 -9.21
CA PRO A 431 -23.02 -20.77 -10.07
C PRO A 431 -22.52 -20.48 -11.50
N VAL A 432 -22.99 -21.28 -12.46
CA VAL A 432 -22.73 -21.13 -13.90
C VAL A 432 -23.97 -20.71 -14.68
N THR A 433 -23.77 -20.13 -15.86
CA THR A 433 -24.86 -19.72 -16.77
C THR A 433 -25.28 -20.82 -17.73
N SER A 434 -26.50 -20.77 -18.26
CA SER A 434 -26.99 -21.75 -19.25
C SER A 434 -26.28 -21.68 -20.61
N GLY A 435 -25.53 -20.61 -20.87
CA GLY A 435 -24.67 -20.44 -22.06
C GLY A 435 -23.18 -20.76 -21.83
N ALA A 436 -22.81 -21.28 -20.65
CA ALA A 436 -21.42 -21.57 -20.29
C ALA A 436 -20.67 -22.43 -21.33
N TYR A 437 -19.35 -22.26 -21.42
CA TYR A 437 -18.46 -23.20 -22.09
C TYR A 437 -18.52 -24.60 -21.45
N ALA A 438 -18.40 -24.65 -20.12
CA ALA A 438 -18.54 -25.84 -19.30
C ALA A 438 -19.45 -25.54 -18.10
N GLY A 439 -20.51 -26.36 -17.95
CA GLY A 439 -21.51 -26.24 -16.88
C GLY A 439 -21.25 -27.14 -15.66
N VAL A 440 -20.13 -27.85 -15.63
CA VAL A 440 -19.64 -28.67 -14.51
C VAL A 440 -18.12 -28.56 -14.43
N ILE A 441 -17.58 -28.73 -13.23
CA ILE A 441 -16.15 -28.93 -12.97
C ILE A 441 -15.70 -30.26 -13.61
N TYR A 442 -14.46 -30.33 -14.12
CA TYR A 442 -13.90 -31.56 -14.71
C TYR A 442 -12.82 -32.20 -13.82
N GLY A 443 -12.04 -31.39 -13.09
CA GLY A 443 -11.02 -31.82 -12.13
C GLY A 443 -11.45 -31.70 -10.65
N PRO A 444 -10.51 -31.95 -9.71
CA PRO A 444 -10.66 -31.63 -8.28
C PRO A 444 -10.61 -30.13 -7.96
N GLN A 445 -10.23 -29.29 -8.93
CA GLN A 445 -10.37 -27.83 -8.92
C GLN A 445 -10.24 -27.33 -10.35
N ASP A 446 -11.25 -26.64 -10.86
CA ASP A 446 -11.14 -25.93 -12.14
C ASP A 446 -10.94 -24.43 -11.87
N MET A 447 -10.49 -23.72 -12.91
CA MET A 447 -10.67 -22.28 -12.97
C MET A 447 -12.15 -21.94 -13.18
N PHE A 448 -12.59 -20.77 -12.73
CA PHE A 448 -13.84 -20.18 -13.19
C PHE A 448 -13.57 -18.86 -13.92
N LEU A 449 -14.45 -18.52 -14.87
CA LEU A 449 -14.56 -17.17 -15.40
C LEU A 449 -16.03 -16.72 -15.33
N ALA A 450 -16.26 -15.45 -14.97
CA ALA A 450 -17.60 -14.92 -14.74
C ALA A 450 -17.71 -13.42 -15.08
N GLU A 451 -18.91 -13.00 -15.46
CA GLU A 451 -19.26 -11.63 -15.86
C GLU A 451 -20.49 -11.15 -15.10
N PHE A 452 -20.42 -9.92 -14.58
CA PHE A 452 -21.43 -9.30 -13.73
C PHE A 452 -21.69 -7.87 -14.17
N ASN A 453 -22.89 -7.35 -13.89
CA ASN A 453 -23.14 -5.91 -13.85
C ASN A 453 -23.76 -5.57 -12.50
N GLN A 454 -23.31 -4.51 -11.84
CA GLN A 454 -23.82 -4.06 -10.53
C GLN A 454 -25.33 -3.80 -10.49
N SER A 455 -25.96 -3.60 -11.66
CA SER A 455 -27.41 -3.41 -11.82
C SER A 455 -28.20 -4.73 -11.84
N SER A 456 -27.54 -5.88 -12.03
CA SER A 456 -28.15 -7.19 -12.26
C SER A 456 -27.98 -8.13 -11.07
N SER A 457 -29.07 -8.73 -10.60
CA SER A 457 -29.04 -9.83 -9.62
C SER A 457 -28.76 -11.20 -10.24
N ASN A 458 -28.28 -11.24 -11.48
CA ASN A 458 -27.91 -12.45 -12.21
C ASN A 458 -26.55 -12.25 -12.88
N LEU A 459 -25.77 -13.33 -12.98
CA LEU A 459 -24.62 -13.44 -13.87
C LEU A 459 -25.02 -13.12 -15.32
N LEU A 460 -24.15 -12.40 -16.04
CA LEU A 460 -24.31 -12.21 -17.49
C LEU A 460 -23.75 -13.42 -18.24
N TYR A 461 -22.53 -13.81 -17.87
CA TYR A 461 -21.85 -15.02 -18.30
C TYR A 461 -21.16 -15.68 -17.09
N SER A 462 -21.08 -17.00 -17.06
CA SER A 462 -20.16 -17.72 -16.16
C SER A 462 -19.99 -19.18 -16.56
N THR A 463 -18.77 -19.68 -16.41
CA THR A 463 -18.32 -21.03 -16.80
C THR A 463 -17.23 -21.55 -15.87
N PHE A 464 -17.11 -22.88 -15.77
CA PHE A 464 -15.84 -23.54 -15.42
C PHE A 464 -14.88 -23.51 -16.62
N LEU A 465 -13.58 -23.64 -16.36
CA LEU A 465 -12.56 -23.92 -17.36
C LEU A 465 -11.42 -24.71 -16.70
N GLY A 466 -11.36 -26.02 -16.95
CA GLY A 466 -10.34 -26.92 -16.42
C GLY A 466 -10.26 -28.26 -17.14
N GLY A 467 -9.17 -28.98 -16.87
CA GLY A 467 -8.88 -30.34 -17.31
C GLY A 467 -9.22 -31.37 -16.24
N GLU A 468 -8.44 -32.45 -16.16
CA GLU A 468 -8.71 -33.61 -15.30
C GLU A 468 -8.03 -33.57 -13.91
N LEU A 469 -7.25 -32.52 -13.61
CA LEU A 469 -6.51 -32.33 -12.36
C LEU A 469 -6.75 -30.89 -11.79
N ASP A 470 -5.93 -30.42 -10.85
CA ASP A 470 -6.09 -29.06 -10.29
C ASP A 470 -5.63 -27.99 -11.30
N ASP A 471 -6.46 -26.98 -11.54
CA ASP A 471 -6.14 -25.80 -12.35
C ASP A 471 -6.37 -24.50 -11.57
N TRP A 472 -5.50 -23.50 -11.79
CA TRP A 472 -5.52 -22.23 -11.08
C TRP A 472 -5.56 -21.04 -12.04
N GLY A 473 -6.67 -20.30 -12.05
CA GLY A 473 -6.75 -19.02 -12.73
C GLY A 473 -5.98 -17.96 -11.95
N THR A 474 -5.11 -17.21 -12.62
CA THR A 474 -4.25 -16.21 -11.96
C THR A 474 -4.61 -14.78 -12.35
N ASN A 475 -5.01 -14.53 -13.60
CA ASN A 475 -5.18 -13.16 -14.09
C ASN A 475 -6.14 -13.07 -15.30
N ILE A 476 -6.80 -11.93 -15.46
CA ILE A 476 -7.82 -11.64 -16.46
C ILE A 476 -7.73 -10.19 -16.91
N VAL A 477 -7.82 -9.94 -18.22
CA VAL A 477 -7.80 -8.58 -18.80
C VAL A 477 -8.77 -8.50 -19.98
N VAL A 478 -9.66 -7.51 -19.97
CA VAL A 478 -10.55 -7.16 -21.08
C VAL A 478 -9.78 -6.27 -22.06
N ASN A 479 -9.71 -6.65 -23.32
CA ASN A 479 -9.05 -5.82 -24.32
C ASN A 479 -10.02 -4.75 -24.86
N PRO A 480 -9.80 -3.45 -24.55
CA PRO A 480 -10.77 -2.38 -24.87
C PRO A 480 -10.87 -2.07 -26.37
N ARG A 481 -10.07 -2.72 -27.23
CA ARG A 481 -10.10 -2.54 -28.69
C ARG A 481 -11.02 -3.53 -29.40
N ASN A 482 -11.37 -4.65 -28.77
CA ASN A 482 -12.19 -5.70 -29.38
C ASN A 482 -13.23 -6.35 -28.43
N GLY A 483 -13.18 -6.05 -27.12
CA GLY A 483 -14.11 -6.62 -26.13
C GLY A 483 -13.81 -8.06 -25.72
N LEU A 484 -12.71 -8.65 -26.21
CA LEU A 484 -12.34 -10.02 -25.87
C LEU A 484 -11.65 -10.08 -24.50
N VAL A 485 -11.93 -11.17 -23.77
CA VAL A 485 -11.49 -11.40 -22.40
C VAL A 485 -10.28 -12.34 -22.44
N TYR A 486 -9.09 -11.79 -22.18
CA TYR A 486 -7.85 -12.55 -22.11
C TYR A 486 -7.70 -13.12 -20.70
N PHE A 487 -7.19 -14.34 -20.58
CA PHE A 487 -6.99 -15.00 -19.30
C PHE A 487 -5.66 -15.77 -19.26
N ALA A 488 -5.12 -15.92 -18.06
CA ALA A 488 -3.97 -16.77 -17.79
C ALA A 488 -4.11 -17.54 -16.47
N GLY A 489 -3.31 -18.58 -16.34
CA GLY A 489 -3.33 -19.48 -15.18
C GLY A 489 -2.17 -20.46 -15.16
N THR A 490 -2.31 -21.52 -14.38
CA THR A 490 -1.36 -22.65 -14.32
C THR A 490 -2.15 -23.93 -14.17
N THR A 491 -1.69 -25.00 -14.82
CA THR A 491 -2.38 -26.28 -14.91
C THR A 491 -1.42 -27.42 -14.60
N VAL A 492 -1.90 -28.46 -13.91
CA VAL A 492 -1.25 -29.80 -13.88
C VAL A 492 -1.97 -30.80 -14.78
N SER A 493 -3.05 -30.38 -15.45
CA SER A 493 -3.92 -31.22 -16.29
C SER A 493 -3.30 -31.49 -17.66
N THR A 494 -3.42 -32.72 -18.16
CA THR A 494 -2.99 -33.09 -19.52
C THR A 494 -4.09 -32.92 -20.58
N GLN A 495 -5.35 -32.79 -20.13
CA GLN A 495 -6.55 -32.65 -20.96
C GLN A 495 -7.22 -31.26 -20.82
N PHE A 496 -6.43 -30.21 -20.53
CA PHE A 496 -6.93 -28.84 -20.41
C PHE A 496 -7.66 -28.37 -21.70
N PRO A 497 -8.75 -27.58 -21.61
CA PRO A 497 -9.49 -27.06 -22.76
C PRO A 497 -8.63 -26.20 -23.71
N LEU A 498 -8.40 -26.70 -24.93
CA LEU A 498 -7.63 -26.01 -25.97
C LEU A 498 -8.51 -25.44 -27.09
N GLY A 499 -8.11 -24.27 -27.60
CA GLY A 499 -8.71 -23.67 -28.80
C GLY A 499 -8.12 -24.23 -30.10
N PRO A 500 -8.69 -23.90 -31.27
CA PRO A 500 -8.12 -24.28 -32.55
C PRO A 500 -6.80 -23.54 -32.80
N ASN A 501 -5.77 -24.28 -33.23
CA ASN A 501 -4.41 -23.78 -33.53
C ASN A 501 -3.61 -23.27 -32.31
N SER A 502 -3.75 -23.89 -31.13
CA SER A 502 -2.86 -23.64 -29.98
C SER A 502 -1.38 -23.69 -30.35
N TYR A 503 -0.57 -22.79 -29.76
CA TYR A 503 0.88 -22.77 -29.91
C TYR A 503 1.55 -24.06 -29.38
N GLN A 504 1.08 -24.55 -28.23
CA GLN A 504 1.52 -25.79 -27.58
C GLN A 504 0.27 -26.59 -27.19
N VAL A 505 0.20 -27.84 -27.70
CA VAL A 505 -1.01 -28.70 -27.61
C VAL A 505 -0.93 -29.80 -26.54
N ASN A 506 0.19 -29.91 -25.83
CA ASN A 506 0.35 -30.82 -24.69
C ASN A 506 0.99 -30.06 -23.52
N LEU A 507 0.61 -30.42 -22.30
CA LEU A 507 1.44 -30.19 -21.12
C LEU A 507 2.82 -30.81 -21.38
N LYS A 508 3.91 -30.08 -21.08
CA LYS A 508 5.27 -30.63 -21.22
C LYS A 508 5.86 -31.06 -19.87
N GLY A 509 5.65 -30.24 -18.83
CA GLY A 509 6.19 -30.46 -17.50
C GLY A 509 5.21 -31.17 -16.57
N PRO A 510 5.50 -31.20 -15.26
CA PRO A 510 4.51 -31.54 -14.24
C PRO A 510 3.46 -30.42 -14.05
N SER A 511 3.77 -29.18 -14.43
CA SER A 511 2.85 -28.05 -14.48
C SER A 511 3.33 -27.01 -15.49
N ASP A 512 2.45 -26.53 -16.37
CA ASP A 512 2.74 -25.46 -17.33
C ASP A 512 1.85 -24.24 -17.05
N GLY A 513 2.23 -23.08 -17.60
CA GLY A 513 1.30 -21.96 -17.74
C GLY A 513 0.19 -22.26 -18.75
N ILE A 514 -0.96 -21.59 -18.62
CA ILE A 514 -1.99 -21.53 -19.66
C ILE A 514 -2.28 -20.08 -20.04
N VAL A 515 -2.56 -19.86 -21.32
CA VAL A 515 -2.86 -18.53 -21.89
C VAL A 515 -4.02 -18.68 -22.88
N GLY A 516 -5.07 -17.88 -22.73
CA GLY A 516 -6.24 -17.97 -23.60
C GLY A 516 -7.04 -16.69 -23.76
N VAL A 517 -8.08 -16.79 -24.57
CA VAL A 517 -9.02 -15.71 -24.92
C VAL A 517 -10.43 -16.28 -24.98
N MET A 518 -11.35 -15.58 -24.34
CA MET A 518 -12.79 -15.82 -24.37
C MET A 518 -13.54 -14.69 -25.08
N ASP A 519 -14.69 -15.02 -25.67
CA ASP A 519 -15.73 -14.09 -26.08
C ASP A 519 -17.02 -14.42 -25.31
N PHE A 520 -17.34 -13.60 -24.31
CA PHE A 520 -18.53 -13.78 -23.47
C PHE A 520 -19.84 -13.37 -24.17
N SER A 521 -19.78 -12.76 -25.36
CA SER A 521 -20.97 -12.55 -26.20
C SER A 521 -21.46 -13.83 -26.88
N GLN A 522 -20.66 -14.90 -26.86
CA GLN A 522 -20.98 -16.22 -27.42
C GLN A 522 -21.45 -17.19 -26.33
N SER A 523 -21.72 -18.44 -26.70
CA SER A 523 -22.14 -19.49 -25.76
C SER A 523 -21.61 -20.86 -26.13
N GLY A 524 -21.41 -21.73 -25.14
CA GLY A 524 -20.78 -23.04 -25.32
C GLY A 524 -19.38 -22.92 -25.94
N ASN A 525 -19.00 -23.90 -26.75
CA ASN A 525 -17.68 -23.98 -27.39
C ASN A 525 -17.27 -22.73 -28.19
N ALA A 526 -18.23 -21.92 -28.68
CA ALA A 526 -17.94 -20.70 -29.43
C ALA A 526 -17.38 -19.56 -28.57
N SER A 527 -17.52 -19.64 -27.24
CA SER A 527 -16.96 -18.64 -26.30
C SER A 527 -15.47 -18.83 -26.04
N LEU A 528 -14.88 -20.01 -26.29
CA LEU A 528 -13.43 -20.24 -26.17
C LEU A 528 -12.74 -19.94 -27.50
N VAL A 529 -12.26 -18.71 -27.67
CA VAL A 529 -11.65 -18.21 -28.92
C VAL A 529 -10.26 -18.82 -29.14
N TYR A 530 -9.46 -18.88 -28.08
CA TYR A 530 -8.11 -19.47 -28.10
C TYR A 530 -7.71 -19.97 -26.72
N CYS A 531 -6.91 -21.03 -26.66
CA CYS A 531 -6.20 -21.45 -25.45
C CYS A 531 -4.97 -22.28 -25.84
N THR A 532 -3.89 -22.18 -25.06
CA THR A 532 -2.65 -22.94 -25.22
C THR A 532 -2.02 -23.23 -23.86
N TYR A 533 -1.31 -24.36 -23.76
CA TYR A 533 -0.26 -24.52 -22.75
C TYR A 533 0.91 -23.57 -23.06
N PHE A 534 1.76 -23.30 -22.08
CA PHE A 534 2.96 -22.48 -22.23
C PHE A 534 4.03 -22.88 -21.20
N GLY A 535 5.01 -23.70 -21.62
CA GLY A 535 6.05 -24.19 -20.73
C GLY A 535 7.18 -25.00 -21.39
N GLY A 536 8.03 -25.58 -20.55
CA GLY A 536 9.14 -26.50 -20.81
C GLY A 536 8.97 -27.83 -20.06
N SER A 537 10.05 -28.57 -19.86
CA SER A 537 10.06 -29.94 -19.30
C SER A 537 9.78 -30.04 -17.79
N ASP A 538 9.76 -28.93 -17.06
CA ASP A 538 9.70 -28.88 -15.61
C ASP A 538 8.62 -27.88 -15.14
N SER A 539 8.56 -27.56 -13.85
CA SER A 539 7.47 -26.74 -13.31
C SER A 539 7.56 -25.27 -13.73
N ASP A 540 6.60 -24.81 -14.53
CA ASP A 540 6.45 -23.40 -14.91
C ASP A 540 5.08 -22.87 -14.48
N ALA A 541 4.99 -21.58 -14.15
CA ALA A 541 3.73 -20.97 -13.70
C ALA A 541 3.59 -19.49 -14.11
N VAL A 542 2.35 -19.03 -14.30
CA VAL A 542 2.04 -17.60 -14.51
C VAL A 542 1.77 -16.94 -13.16
N ARG A 543 2.11 -15.65 -13.00
CA ARG A 543 1.78 -14.84 -11.82
C ARG A 543 1.00 -13.58 -12.19
N ASP A 544 1.45 -12.82 -13.17
CA ASP A 544 0.75 -11.61 -13.64
C ASP A 544 0.66 -11.54 -15.16
N MET A 545 -0.37 -10.83 -15.62
CA MET A 545 -0.72 -10.62 -17.02
C MET A 545 -1.24 -9.20 -17.23
N LYS A 546 -0.69 -8.47 -18.20
CA LYS A 546 -1.18 -7.16 -18.64
C LYS A 546 -1.18 -7.08 -20.18
N LEU A 547 -1.72 -6.02 -20.77
CA LEU A 547 -1.58 -5.76 -22.22
C LEU A 547 -0.46 -4.75 -22.51
N ASP A 548 0.30 -4.98 -23.59
CA ASP A 548 1.28 -4.00 -24.10
C ASP A 548 0.59 -2.87 -24.88
N VAL A 549 1.37 -1.83 -25.26
CA VAL A 549 0.88 -0.69 -26.07
C VAL A 549 0.29 -1.11 -27.43
N ASN A 550 0.60 -2.30 -27.94
CA ASN A 550 0.09 -2.84 -29.19
C ASN A 550 -1.18 -3.71 -29.00
N GLY A 551 -1.47 -4.15 -27.77
CA GLY A 551 -2.54 -5.12 -27.47
C GLY A 551 -2.08 -6.59 -27.50
N ASN A 552 -0.77 -6.86 -27.44
CA ASN A 552 -0.22 -8.18 -27.11
C ASN A 552 -0.34 -8.41 -25.60
N VAL A 553 -0.31 -9.67 -25.18
CA VAL A 553 -0.33 -10.06 -23.76
C VAL A 553 1.10 -10.10 -23.23
N MET A 554 1.38 -9.35 -22.16
CA MET A 554 2.60 -9.43 -21.36
C MET A 554 2.35 -10.42 -20.21
N LEU A 555 3.27 -11.35 -19.99
CA LEU A 555 3.18 -12.42 -18.99
C LEU A 555 4.47 -12.48 -18.17
N THR A 556 4.35 -12.79 -16.88
CA THR A 556 5.50 -13.06 -16.02
C THR A 556 5.17 -14.09 -14.95
N GLY A 557 6.21 -14.71 -14.38
CA GLY A 557 6.12 -15.81 -13.43
C GLY A 557 7.49 -16.45 -13.19
N TYR A 558 7.53 -17.78 -13.07
CA TYR A 558 8.78 -18.55 -12.95
C TYR A 558 8.80 -19.79 -13.83
N THR A 559 10.01 -20.28 -14.12
CA THR A 559 10.30 -21.45 -14.94
C THR A 559 11.42 -22.28 -14.31
N VAL A 560 11.12 -23.50 -13.86
CA VAL A 560 12.18 -24.48 -13.54
C VAL A 560 12.76 -25.08 -14.83
N SER A 561 12.03 -25.00 -15.94
CA SER A 561 12.42 -25.56 -17.23
C SER A 561 13.71 -24.98 -17.82
N ASN A 562 14.50 -25.86 -18.46
CA ASN A 562 15.68 -25.48 -19.25
C ASN A 562 15.39 -25.29 -20.76
N ASP A 563 14.22 -25.72 -21.24
CA ASP A 563 13.72 -25.55 -22.61
C ASP A 563 12.48 -24.63 -22.69
N PHE A 564 12.33 -23.71 -21.72
CA PHE A 564 11.23 -22.75 -21.69
C PHE A 564 11.15 -21.97 -23.01
N PRO A 565 9.94 -21.64 -23.54
CA PRO A 565 9.82 -21.00 -24.84
C PRO A 565 10.40 -19.57 -24.84
N ILE A 566 11.65 -19.42 -25.29
CA ILE A 566 12.36 -18.13 -25.44
C ILE A 566 12.52 -17.74 -26.92
N THR A 567 12.72 -16.44 -27.19
CA THR A 567 13.00 -15.94 -28.54
C THR A 567 14.51 -15.76 -28.78
N GLY A 568 14.97 -15.85 -30.03
CA GLY A 568 16.40 -15.72 -30.38
C GLY A 568 17.06 -14.36 -30.08
N ASN A 569 16.24 -13.38 -29.66
CA ASN A 569 16.63 -12.05 -29.19
C ASN A 569 16.36 -11.84 -27.68
N ALA A 570 16.19 -12.91 -26.90
CA ALA A 570 16.06 -12.86 -25.45
C ALA A 570 17.21 -12.08 -24.79
N LEU A 571 16.90 -11.42 -23.67
CA LEU A 571 17.87 -10.79 -22.78
C LEU A 571 18.80 -11.85 -22.17
N GLN A 572 18.23 -12.98 -21.73
CA GLN A 572 18.91 -14.12 -21.14
C GLN A 572 18.38 -15.42 -21.78
N THR A 573 19.30 -16.25 -22.28
CA THR A 573 18.98 -17.40 -23.16
C THR A 573 19.03 -18.76 -22.48
N THR A 574 19.27 -18.81 -21.17
CA THR A 574 19.40 -20.02 -20.36
C THR A 574 18.86 -19.75 -18.97
N ASN A 575 18.16 -20.73 -18.39
CA ASN A 575 17.95 -20.82 -16.95
C ASN A 575 19.35 -20.88 -16.27
N MET A 576 19.58 -20.06 -15.25
CA MET A 576 20.90 -19.92 -14.62
C MET A 576 21.00 -20.62 -13.26
N GLY A 577 19.87 -20.92 -12.62
CA GLY A 577 19.81 -21.49 -11.27
C GLY A 577 18.94 -22.74 -11.15
N ASN A 578 18.13 -22.79 -10.08
CA ASN A 578 17.15 -23.84 -9.81
C ASN A 578 15.72 -23.46 -10.26
N GLY A 579 15.50 -22.23 -10.71
CA GLY A 579 14.28 -21.77 -11.35
C GLY A 579 14.27 -20.25 -11.50
N ASP A 580 14.47 -19.77 -12.72
CA ASP A 580 14.49 -18.33 -13.02
C ASP A 580 13.07 -17.75 -13.13
N ALA A 581 12.95 -16.42 -12.99
CA ALA A 581 11.76 -15.74 -13.48
C ALA A 581 11.74 -15.76 -15.03
N TYR A 582 10.56 -15.62 -15.63
CA TYR A 582 10.45 -15.35 -17.08
C TYR A 582 9.64 -14.10 -17.37
N VAL A 583 9.89 -13.54 -18.55
CA VAL A 583 9.12 -12.41 -19.10
C VAL A 583 8.80 -12.71 -20.56
N SER A 584 7.53 -12.81 -20.89
CA SER A 584 7.06 -13.13 -22.24
C SER A 584 6.06 -12.10 -22.75
N ILE A 585 6.09 -11.84 -24.05
CA ILE A 585 5.06 -11.09 -24.78
C ILE A 585 4.51 -12.03 -25.84
N VAL A 586 3.20 -12.28 -25.81
CA VAL A 586 2.52 -13.24 -26.68
C VAL A 586 1.29 -12.64 -27.36
N ASN A 587 0.96 -13.17 -28.54
CA ASN A 587 -0.22 -12.77 -29.30
C ASN A 587 -1.14 -13.98 -29.56
N PRO A 588 -2.10 -14.26 -28.66
CA PRO A 588 -3.09 -15.33 -28.82
C PRO A 588 -3.91 -15.26 -30.12
N LEU A 589 -4.10 -14.06 -30.68
CA LEU A 589 -4.88 -13.86 -31.92
C LEU A 589 -4.04 -13.96 -33.19
N ASN A 590 -2.73 -14.21 -33.08
CA ASN A 590 -1.87 -14.61 -34.19
C ASN A 590 -1.03 -15.84 -33.80
N PRO A 591 -1.61 -17.06 -33.77
CA PRO A 591 -0.90 -18.25 -33.32
C PRO A 591 0.37 -18.57 -34.13
N SER A 592 0.39 -18.19 -35.42
CA SER A 592 1.57 -18.36 -36.30
C SER A 592 2.79 -17.53 -35.90
N ALA A 593 2.59 -16.49 -35.11
CA ALA A 593 3.63 -15.67 -34.48
C ALA A 593 3.29 -15.43 -33.00
N PHE A 594 2.81 -16.48 -32.31
CA PHE A 594 2.32 -16.39 -30.94
C PHE A 594 3.36 -15.79 -30.00
N LEU A 595 4.62 -16.26 -30.06
CA LEU A 595 5.69 -15.80 -29.19
C LEU A 595 6.39 -14.57 -29.80
N VAL A 596 6.01 -13.37 -29.36
CA VAL A 596 6.53 -12.09 -29.87
C VAL A 596 7.91 -11.76 -29.27
N TYR A 597 8.07 -12.03 -27.98
CA TYR A 597 9.32 -11.96 -27.23
C TYR A 597 9.24 -12.90 -26.03
N SER A 598 10.34 -13.54 -25.64
CA SER A 598 10.39 -14.25 -24.36
C SER A 598 11.83 -14.47 -23.89
N THR A 599 12.05 -14.36 -22.59
CA THR A 599 13.36 -14.44 -21.93
C THR A 599 13.26 -15.06 -20.55
N TYR A 600 14.34 -15.71 -20.12
CA TYR A 600 14.64 -15.91 -18.69
C TYR A 600 15.03 -14.58 -18.03
N LEU A 601 15.03 -14.54 -16.70
CA LEU A 601 15.54 -13.45 -15.87
C LEU A 601 15.88 -14.02 -14.48
N GLY A 602 17.15 -14.36 -14.23
CA GLY A 602 17.60 -14.99 -12.98
C GLY A 602 19.12 -15.07 -12.80
N GLY A 603 19.53 -15.46 -11.61
CA GLY A 603 20.91 -15.75 -11.19
C GLY A 603 21.11 -17.24 -10.90
N THR A 604 21.96 -17.58 -9.92
CA THR A 604 22.31 -19.00 -9.63
C THR A 604 21.40 -19.74 -8.65
N ASP A 605 20.45 -19.07 -7.99
CA ASP A 605 19.45 -19.68 -7.10
C ASP A 605 18.05 -19.66 -7.73
N GLY A 606 17.10 -18.89 -7.20
CA GLY A 606 15.68 -19.04 -7.56
C GLY A 606 14.88 -17.74 -7.50
N GLU A 607 14.22 -17.41 -8.61
CA GLU A 607 13.52 -16.15 -8.83
C GLU A 607 12.04 -16.36 -9.17
N VAL A 608 11.18 -15.45 -8.70
CA VAL A 608 9.77 -15.39 -9.11
C VAL A 608 9.36 -13.96 -9.36
N ALA A 609 8.96 -13.65 -10.60
CA ALA A 609 8.31 -12.38 -10.91
C ALA A 609 6.82 -12.43 -10.56
N TYR A 610 6.33 -11.35 -9.94
CA TYR A 610 4.93 -11.21 -9.49
C TYR A 610 4.18 -10.07 -10.17
N GLY A 611 4.88 -9.09 -10.75
CA GLY A 611 4.27 -7.98 -11.46
C GLY A 611 5.01 -7.67 -12.75
N VAL A 612 4.26 -7.33 -13.80
CA VAL A 612 4.78 -6.84 -15.08
C VAL A 612 4.05 -5.57 -15.50
N ALA A 613 4.76 -4.58 -16.02
CA ALA A 613 4.19 -3.34 -16.55
C ALA A 613 4.93 -2.90 -17.82
N GLY A 614 4.27 -2.12 -18.68
CA GLY A 614 4.84 -1.60 -19.92
C GLY A 614 4.58 -0.11 -20.07
N ASP A 615 5.56 0.64 -20.58
CA ASP A 615 5.42 2.09 -20.84
C ASP A 615 5.07 2.41 -22.31
N ALA A 616 4.76 3.67 -22.58
CA ALA A 616 4.42 4.14 -23.94
C ALA A 616 5.61 4.14 -24.92
N ALA A 617 6.85 4.04 -24.44
CA ALA A 617 8.02 3.76 -25.28
C ALA A 617 8.19 2.24 -25.53
N GLY A 618 7.37 1.40 -24.91
CA GLY A 618 7.37 -0.05 -24.98
C GLY A 618 8.55 -0.70 -24.27
N ASN A 619 9.10 -0.08 -23.21
CA ASN A 619 9.94 -0.80 -22.26
C ASN A 619 9.05 -1.67 -21.36
N ILE A 620 9.63 -2.74 -20.82
CA ILE A 620 9.00 -3.63 -19.84
C ILE A 620 9.68 -3.40 -18.49
N TYR A 621 8.87 -3.35 -17.45
CA TYR A 621 9.24 -3.29 -16.05
C TYR A 621 8.73 -4.56 -15.38
N VAL A 622 9.54 -5.15 -14.50
CA VAL A 622 9.24 -6.41 -13.83
C VAL A 622 9.65 -6.29 -12.37
N SER A 623 8.79 -6.74 -11.46
CA SER A 623 9.09 -6.87 -10.03
C SER A 623 8.90 -8.31 -9.59
N GLY A 624 9.90 -8.85 -8.89
CA GLY A 624 9.87 -10.19 -8.32
C GLY A 624 10.65 -10.29 -7.02
N TYR A 625 10.78 -11.50 -6.49
CA TYR A 625 11.82 -11.80 -5.52
C TYR A 625 12.97 -12.57 -6.16
N THR A 626 14.15 -12.44 -5.56
CA THR A 626 15.38 -13.16 -5.88
C THR A 626 15.96 -13.81 -4.62
N LEU A 627 16.43 -15.05 -4.77
CA LEU A 627 17.31 -15.74 -3.83
C LEU A 627 18.78 -15.58 -4.22
N SER A 628 19.05 -15.21 -5.48
CA SER A 628 20.38 -15.18 -6.08
C SER A 628 21.21 -13.95 -5.68
N ALA A 629 22.42 -14.19 -5.19
CA ALA A 629 23.43 -13.14 -4.95
C ALA A 629 23.97 -12.50 -6.23
N ASP A 630 23.78 -13.15 -7.38
CA ASP A 630 24.24 -12.74 -8.71
C ASP A 630 23.10 -12.50 -9.71
N PHE A 631 21.89 -12.21 -9.21
CA PHE A 631 20.78 -11.75 -10.05
C PHE A 631 21.20 -10.54 -10.93
N PRO A 632 20.79 -10.50 -12.22
CA PRO A 632 21.21 -9.44 -13.13
C PRO A 632 20.78 -8.02 -12.69
N VAL A 633 21.75 -7.22 -12.23
CA VAL A 633 21.59 -5.79 -11.89
C VAL A 633 22.44 -4.88 -12.77
N THR A 634 22.10 -3.58 -12.84
CA THR A 634 22.91 -2.57 -13.51
C THR A 634 23.89 -1.90 -12.55
N GLY A 635 24.92 -1.23 -13.08
CA GLY A 635 26.02 -0.65 -12.28
C GLY A 635 25.64 0.55 -11.40
N ASP A 636 24.37 0.95 -11.45
CA ASP A 636 23.69 2.02 -10.72
C ASP A 636 22.56 1.48 -9.81
N ALA A 637 22.59 0.18 -9.49
CA ALA A 637 21.70 -0.44 -8.51
C ALA A 637 21.75 0.28 -7.14
N LEU A 638 20.59 0.36 -6.49
CA LEU A 638 20.40 1.02 -5.20
C LEU A 638 21.02 0.23 -4.04
N GLN A 639 21.23 -1.08 -4.22
CA GLN A 639 21.68 -2.01 -3.19
C GLN A 639 22.40 -3.22 -3.80
N GLU A 640 23.32 -3.82 -3.03
CA GLU A 640 23.80 -5.20 -3.21
C GLU A 640 22.83 -6.19 -2.51
N TRP A 641 22.86 -7.48 -2.87
CA TRP A 641 22.00 -8.51 -2.26
C TRP A 641 22.12 -8.58 -0.73
N GLY A 642 20.98 -8.52 -0.06
CA GLY A 642 20.83 -8.39 1.39
C GLY A 642 21.01 -9.69 2.20
N MET A 643 21.38 -10.80 1.55
CA MET A 643 21.51 -12.15 2.14
C MET A 643 20.20 -12.75 2.68
N GLY A 644 19.07 -12.38 2.07
CA GLY A 644 17.75 -12.96 2.34
C GLY A 644 16.98 -13.22 1.04
N ILE A 645 15.65 -13.14 1.11
CA ILE A 645 14.81 -13.12 -0.08
C ILE A 645 14.54 -11.65 -0.38
N ASP A 646 15.16 -11.12 -1.42
CA ASP A 646 15.15 -9.69 -1.75
C ASP A 646 14.20 -9.42 -2.90
N LEU A 647 13.64 -8.21 -2.98
CA LEU A 647 12.99 -7.77 -4.20
C LEU A 647 14.03 -7.52 -5.28
N PHE A 648 13.72 -7.92 -6.52
CA PHE A 648 14.33 -7.32 -7.70
C PHE A 648 13.31 -6.43 -8.41
N ILE A 649 13.80 -5.35 -9.02
CA ILE A 649 13.04 -4.56 -10.00
C ILE A 649 13.94 -4.33 -11.20
N ALA A 650 13.49 -4.78 -12.37
CA ALA A 650 14.23 -4.69 -13.63
C ALA A 650 13.42 -3.96 -14.71
N LYS A 651 14.11 -3.11 -15.48
CA LYS A 651 13.59 -2.39 -16.65
C LYS A 651 14.42 -2.74 -17.87
N PHE A 652 13.79 -3.17 -18.96
CA PHE A 652 14.49 -3.42 -20.23
C PHE A 652 13.59 -3.22 -21.45
N LYS A 653 14.22 -3.10 -22.63
CA LYS A 653 13.52 -3.05 -23.91
C LYS A 653 13.47 -4.47 -24.53
N PRO A 654 12.31 -5.01 -24.91
CA PRO A 654 12.23 -6.32 -25.58
C PRO A 654 13.12 -6.39 -26.82
N GLY A 655 13.91 -7.46 -26.93
CA GLY A 655 14.94 -7.63 -27.95
C GLY A 655 16.30 -6.98 -27.65
N SER A 656 16.43 -6.27 -26.52
CA SER A 656 17.74 -5.82 -26.01
C SER A 656 18.49 -6.96 -25.34
N ARG A 657 19.82 -6.99 -25.51
CA ARG A 657 20.74 -7.89 -24.79
C ARG A 657 21.34 -7.27 -23.52
N ALA A 658 20.75 -6.17 -23.06
CA ALA A 658 21.08 -5.50 -21.80
C ALA A 658 19.82 -4.88 -21.19
N MET A 659 19.75 -4.85 -19.87
CA MET A 659 18.73 -4.07 -19.15
C MET A 659 19.03 -2.58 -19.29
N THR A 660 17.99 -1.77 -19.17
CA THR A 660 18.09 -0.31 -19.06
C THR A 660 18.44 0.09 -17.63
N TRP A 661 17.85 -0.60 -16.65
CA TRP A 661 18.10 -0.42 -15.22
C TRP A 661 17.67 -1.70 -14.47
N SER A 662 18.36 -2.09 -13.39
CA SER A 662 17.93 -3.19 -12.52
C SER A 662 18.61 -3.12 -11.14
N THR A 663 17.86 -3.41 -10.07
CA THR A 663 18.35 -3.32 -8.67
C THR A 663 17.79 -4.42 -7.77
N TYR A 664 18.54 -4.73 -6.71
CA TYR A 664 18.00 -5.33 -5.48
C TYR A 664 17.34 -4.27 -4.59
N ILE A 665 16.37 -4.68 -3.78
CA ILE A 665 15.88 -3.97 -2.59
C ILE A 665 15.49 -5.03 -1.53
N GLY A 666 16.22 -5.13 -0.43
CA GLY A 666 15.94 -6.16 0.58
C GLY A 666 16.99 -6.28 1.69
N GLY A 667 17.09 -7.44 2.33
CA GLY A 667 17.87 -7.63 3.56
C GLY A 667 17.79 -9.08 4.05
N ALA A 668 18.37 -9.38 5.22
CA ALA A 668 18.45 -10.73 5.78
C ALA A 668 17.09 -11.31 6.29
N THR A 669 15.98 -10.89 5.70
CA THR A 669 14.59 -11.29 5.98
C THR A 669 13.89 -11.62 4.64
N ILE A 670 12.63 -12.05 4.70
CA ILE A 670 11.85 -12.29 3.48
C ILE A 670 11.20 -10.99 3.01
N ASN A 671 11.31 -10.68 1.73
CA ASN A 671 10.67 -9.55 1.08
C ASN A 671 10.09 -10.01 -0.27
N SER A 672 8.79 -9.79 -0.52
CA SER A 672 8.13 -10.25 -1.75
C SER A 672 7.18 -9.17 -2.29
N PRO A 673 7.29 -8.79 -3.58
CA PRO A 673 6.23 -8.04 -4.23
C PRO A 673 5.00 -8.93 -4.46
N THR A 674 3.88 -8.29 -4.78
CA THR A 674 2.60 -8.92 -5.15
C THR A 674 2.01 -8.36 -6.44
N ASP A 675 2.19 -7.06 -6.70
CA ASP A 675 1.73 -6.38 -7.93
C ASP A 675 2.58 -5.11 -8.19
N MET A 676 2.57 -4.61 -9.42
CA MET A 676 3.26 -3.38 -9.79
C MET A 676 2.52 -2.60 -10.88
N LEU A 677 2.81 -1.30 -10.97
CA LEU A 677 2.44 -0.46 -12.11
C LEU A 677 3.48 0.62 -12.40
N VAL A 678 3.37 1.22 -13.59
CA VAL A 678 4.14 2.40 -13.98
C VAL A 678 3.18 3.56 -14.23
N GLY A 679 3.43 4.70 -13.58
CA GLY A 679 2.63 5.91 -13.74
C GLY A 679 2.89 6.64 -15.06
N PRO A 680 2.00 7.56 -15.48
CA PRO A 680 2.19 8.36 -16.69
C PRO A 680 3.34 9.37 -16.58
N ASP A 681 3.87 9.58 -15.38
CA ASP A 681 5.08 10.34 -15.05
C ASP A 681 6.36 9.48 -15.11
N GLY A 682 6.26 8.19 -15.43
CA GLY A 682 7.37 7.24 -15.46
C GLY A 682 7.73 6.63 -14.10
N ARG A 683 7.02 6.97 -13.01
CA ARG A 683 7.30 6.38 -11.70
C ARG A 683 6.89 4.91 -11.64
N VAL A 684 7.71 4.08 -11.02
CA VAL A 684 7.40 2.67 -10.76
C VAL A 684 6.84 2.54 -9.36
N TYR A 685 5.66 1.96 -9.22
CA TYR A 685 5.00 1.68 -7.96
C TYR A 685 4.97 0.16 -7.77
N VAL A 686 5.52 -0.32 -6.65
CA VAL A 686 5.56 -1.75 -6.30
C VAL A 686 4.99 -1.93 -4.91
N VAL A 687 4.11 -2.92 -4.75
CA VAL A 687 3.51 -3.29 -3.47
C VAL A 687 3.80 -4.74 -3.12
N GLY A 688 3.66 -5.08 -1.85
CA GLY A 688 3.86 -6.44 -1.38
C GLY A 688 3.90 -6.55 0.13
N TRP A 689 4.71 -7.47 0.63
CA TRP A 689 4.93 -7.71 2.06
C TRP A 689 6.39 -8.04 2.38
N THR A 690 6.79 -7.80 3.64
CA THR A 690 8.12 -8.12 4.16
C THR A 690 8.04 -8.63 5.60
N CYS A 691 8.96 -9.53 5.99
CA CYS A 691 9.17 -10.02 7.35
C CYS A 691 10.24 -9.20 8.12
N GLY A 692 10.57 -7.99 7.66
CA GLY A 692 11.61 -7.17 8.28
C GLY A 692 11.59 -5.72 7.81
N GLN A 693 12.67 -5.00 8.10
CA GLN A 693 12.80 -3.60 7.68
C GLN A 693 13.54 -3.53 6.35
N LEU A 694 12.82 -3.22 5.27
CA LEU A 694 13.42 -2.87 3.97
C LEU A 694 14.39 -1.67 4.15
N PRO A 695 15.58 -1.67 3.52
CA PRO A 695 16.53 -0.56 3.62
C PRO A 695 16.16 0.56 2.62
N LEU A 696 14.92 1.05 2.68
CA LEU A 696 14.40 2.01 1.71
C LEU A 696 15.08 3.38 1.85
N PRO A 697 15.73 3.91 0.79
CA PRO A 697 16.42 5.19 0.87
C PRO A 697 15.50 6.42 0.71
N GLN A 698 14.15 6.28 0.68
CA GLN A 698 13.22 7.42 0.54
C GLN A 698 11.75 7.20 1.05
N TYR A 699 11.09 8.34 1.32
CA TYR A 699 9.75 8.65 1.85
C TYR A 699 8.70 7.56 2.19
N PRO A 700 8.81 7.04 3.43
CA PRO A 700 7.40 6.26 4.60
C PRO A 700 6.20 7.00 5.27
N TYR A 701 4.95 6.70 4.92
CA TYR A 701 3.78 6.96 5.79
C TYR A 701 3.71 6.08 7.09
N GLN A 702 4.63 5.11 7.30
CA GLN A 702 4.84 4.35 8.55
C GLN A 702 6.31 3.87 8.63
N GLY A 703 7.11 4.41 9.56
CA GLY A 703 8.60 4.38 9.55
C GLY A 703 9.32 3.14 10.09
N THR A 704 8.60 2.13 10.57
CA THR A 704 9.16 0.91 11.16
C THR A 704 8.20 -0.24 10.94
N PHE A 705 8.75 -1.44 10.74
CA PHE A 705 8.02 -2.70 10.86
C PHE A 705 7.21 -2.69 12.17
N GLY A 706 5.90 -2.85 12.09
CA GLY A 706 4.96 -2.73 13.22
C GLY A 706 5.10 -3.87 14.23
N GLY A 707 5.59 -5.02 13.76
CA GLY A 707 5.74 -6.25 14.54
C GLY A 707 4.82 -7.34 14.01
N GLY A 708 5.07 -8.58 14.43
CA GLY A 708 4.34 -9.75 13.95
C GLY A 708 5.15 -10.59 12.96
N TYR A 709 4.51 -11.17 11.94
CA TYR A 709 5.15 -12.05 10.96
C TYR A 709 5.48 -11.35 9.64
N SER A 710 4.61 -10.46 9.14
CA SER A 710 4.91 -9.63 7.97
C SER A 710 4.09 -8.33 7.96
N ASP A 711 4.68 -7.25 7.42
CA ASP A 711 3.99 -5.99 7.12
C ASP A 711 3.80 -5.81 5.61
N GLY A 712 2.70 -5.16 5.22
CA GLY A 712 2.52 -4.69 3.84
C GLY A 712 3.40 -3.47 3.57
N PHE A 713 3.99 -3.34 2.37
CA PHE A 713 4.81 -2.19 1.99
C PHE A 713 4.35 -1.53 0.69
N ILE A 714 4.66 -0.23 0.54
CA ILE A 714 4.63 0.48 -0.75
C ILE A 714 6.02 1.04 -1.05
N LEU A 715 6.53 0.73 -2.23
CA LEU A 715 7.71 1.34 -2.82
C LEU A 715 7.30 2.21 -4.00
N VAL A 716 7.88 3.41 -4.10
CA VAL A 716 7.79 4.25 -5.30
C VAL A 716 9.19 4.69 -5.73
N LEU A 717 9.50 4.47 -7.01
CA LEU A 717 10.76 4.82 -7.65
C LEU A 717 10.51 5.86 -8.75
N ASN A 718 11.46 6.75 -8.96
CA ASN A 718 11.52 7.57 -10.19
C ASN A 718 12.47 6.89 -11.19
N ASP A 719 12.21 7.06 -12.48
CA ASP A 719 13.04 6.54 -13.59
C ASP A 719 14.27 7.43 -13.88
N GLN A 720 14.86 8.04 -12.84
CA GLN A 720 15.91 9.08 -12.90
C GLN A 720 16.86 9.03 -11.69
#